data_AF-A0AA36H7K3-F1
#
_entry.id   AF-A0AA36H7K3-F1
#
_cell.length_a   1.000
_cell.length_b   1.000
_cell.length_c   1.000
_cell.angle_alpha   90.00
_cell.angle_beta   90.00
_cell.angle_gamma   90.00
#
_symmetry.space_group_name_H-M   'P 1'
#
loop_
_entity.id
_entity.type
_entity.pdbx_description
1 polymer ?
#
loop_
_entity_poly.entity_id
_entity_poly.type
_entity_poly.pdbx_seq_one_letter_code
_entity_poly.pdbx_strand_id
1 'polypeptide(L)'
;MSVDSLNFIIQNLNSPPFNCNTSLIAFDLWSPTTLLQTLSDVISWITQSPNVDVMKETADETALRLLHHLKILKFEPPSDVDDLEEWRSGLVEGAKRSVYPVLFYLFSNIDALKQRAYLAKYLVKVEIPSDVHDVDTQEMQNELAQLMERFKVTHASVLDVQQDTMLIEDIKADLKSMTLEKEVLSRKIEKTMKKIENLPSLKRQMAAAVDLRIQKNRLNELEMQRYEQRDGMISTEKKIQRLRDQLAELRSISENLDPTNLIAQLEDDIATNTYLLEVKLSAEREQKRQVLNELARVSNMPAIEQADINKLQAELEAKTNEIMELEKERDKDEESTDENFSIFRHQALGVERRKDAVAEKVQEARHELGSLQQQVDQRKDVLRSTTGAEVMSAHQFKTYVGRIRDKKVVYKKKKMQIEELLTEREVLLRTMNLLPKNVEQLEQKIESFGAEPITVSSALPSSHAKIALPDTTDVEELRGIVTDLVQDLDQQRDTVTELKRRRNDLQEVFNGEEETFDSKKAEYESRRAHLNEEFEELKPLIQSLEERQEEAEKTIPQVEEQINEAEKQLSAFNSSASNPDEDLKAQLEEEQAIAESLLQNNGSQITDYEAAKKQMILWKSLLSMFEAKIASTNEDQHLGNEDS
;
A
#
# COMPACT_ATOMS: atom_id res chain seq x y z
N MET A 1 -4.97 36.25 -34.54
CA MET A 1 -6.13 36.19 -33.62
C MET A 1 -7.09 35.12 -34.13
N SER A 2 -7.62 34.27 -33.26
CA SER A 2 -8.69 33.34 -33.64
C SER A 2 -10.07 34.01 -33.50
N VAL A 3 -11.12 33.33 -33.97
CA VAL A 3 -12.52 33.76 -33.73
C VAL A 3 -12.83 33.78 -32.23
N ASP A 4 -12.23 32.88 -31.45
CA ASP A 4 -12.42 32.78 -30.00
C ASP A 4 -11.80 33.97 -29.27
N SER A 5 -10.65 34.49 -29.74
CA SER A 5 -10.07 35.72 -29.21
C SER A 5 -11.01 36.92 -29.41
N LEU A 6 -11.71 37.00 -30.54
CA LEU A 6 -12.70 38.04 -30.82
C LEU A 6 -13.96 37.86 -29.97
N ASN A 7 -14.48 36.63 -29.86
CA ASN A 7 -15.60 36.30 -28.98
C ASN A 7 -15.31 36.68 -27.52
N PHE A 8 -14.09 36.41 -27.03
CA PHE A 8 -13.67 36.79 -25.68
C PHE A 8 -13.63 38.31 -25.47
N ILE A 9 -13.10 39.08 -26.42
CA ILE A 9 -13.12 40.56 -26.37
C ILE A 9 -14.57 41.08 -26.32
N ILE A 10 -15.44 40.55 -27.18
CA ILE A 10 -16.86 40.95 -27.28
C ILE A 10 -17.63 40.58 -26.00
N GLN A 11 -17.40 39.38 -25.44
CA GLN A 11 -18.02 38.96 -24.19
C GLN A 11 -17.66 39.90 -23.02
N ASN A 12 -16.41 40.36 -22.95
CA ASN A 12 -15.98 41.32 -21.94
C ASN A 12 -16.54 42.74 -22.19
N LEU A 13 -16.56 43.23 -23.43
CA LEU A 13 -17.17 44.52 -23.81
C LEU A 13 -18.70 44.55 -23.62
N ASN A 14 -19.36 43.41 -23.72
CA ASN A 14 -20.78 43.26 -23.43
C ASN A 14 -21.07 43.08 -21.93
N SER A 15 -20.05 42.84 -21.11
CA SER A 15 -20.17 42.71 -19.66
C SER A 15 -20.19 44.09 -18.97
N PRO A 16 -20.70 44.20 -17.73
CA PRO A 16 -20.58 45.44 -16.96
C PRO A 16 -19.09 45.71 -16.66
N PRO A 17 -18.60 46.95 -16.88
CA PRO A 17 -19.39 48.17 -16.96
C PRO A 17 -19.67 48.70 -18.38
N PHE A 18 -19.07 48.13 -19.42
CA PHE A 18 -19.11 48.70 -20.79
C PHE A 18 -20.45 48.46 -21.49
N ASN A 19 -21.08 47.30 -21.28
CA ASN A 19 -22.43 46.96 -21.75
C ASN A 19 -22.69 47.30 -23.24
N CYS A 20 -21.69 47.13 -24.12
CA CYS A 20 -21.77 47.61 -25.50
C CYS A 20 -22.81 46.88 -26.37
N ASN A 21 -23.32 45.72 -25.94
CA ASN A 21 -24.34 44.91 -26.62
C ASN A 21 -24.02 44.61 -28.10
N THR A 22 -22.74 44.40 -28.39
CA THR A 22 -22.22 44.14 -29.73
C THR A 22 -22.31 42.67 -30.15
N SER A 23 -22.50 42.44 -31.45
CA SER A 23 -22.29 41.15 -32.09
C SER A 23 -20.94 41.14 -32.82
N LEU A 24 -20.43 39.94 -33.15
CA LEU A 24 -19.18 39.75 -33.91
C LEU A 24 -19.15 40.57 -35.21
N ILE A 25 -20.26 40.62 -35.93
CA ILE A 25 -20.41 41.38 -37.18
C ILE A 25 -20.40 42.89 -36.91
N ALA A 26 -21.04 43.37 -35.84
CA ALA A 26 -21.04 44.78 -35.48
C ALA A 26 -19.65 45.27 -35.03
N PHE A 27 -18.93 44.45 -34.26
CA PHE A 27 -17.59 44.76 -33.75
C PHE A 27 -16.53 44.79 -34.87
N ASP A 28 -16.64 43.92 -35.88
CA ASP A 28 -15.76 43.99 -37.06
C ASP A 28 -16.12 45.17 -38.01
N LEU A 29 -17.32 45.74 -37.92
CA LEU A 29 -17.72 46.93 -38.67
C LEU A 29 -17.37 48.27 -37.97
N TRP A 30 -16.69 48.24 -36.83
CA TRP A 30 -16.26 49.45 -36.12
C TRP A 30 -15.18 50.25 -36.89
N SER A 31 -15.29 51.58 -36.84
CA SER A 31 -14.28 52.47 -37.42
C SER A 31 -13.02 52.51 -36.52
N PRO A 32 -11.83 52.79 -37.08
CA PRO A 32 -10.60 52.91 -36.28
C PRO A 32 -10.71 53.94 -35.15
N THR A 33 -11.42 55.05 -35.39
CA THR A 33 -11.70 56.07 -34.37
C THR A 33 -12.59 55.57 -33.23
N THR A 34 -13.65 54.81 -33.52
CA THR A 34 -14.46 54.18 -32.46
C THR A 34 -13.67 53.10 -31.70
N LEU A 35 -12.85 52.32 -32.40
CA LEU A 35 -12.01 51.30 -31.80
C LEU A 35 -10.96 51.92 -30.84
N LEU A 36 -10.31 53.02 -31.24
CA LEU A 36 -9.41 53.78 -30.37
C LEU A 36 -10.12 54.45 -29.18
N GLN A 37 -11.33 54.97 -29.36
CA GLN A 37 -12.10 55.50 -28.23
C GLN A 37 -12.41 54.38 -27.23
N THR A 38 -12.89 53.21 -27.68
CA THR A 38 -13.15 52.09 -26.76
C THR A 38 -11.87 51.56 -26.09
N LEU A 39 -10.72 51.57 -26.77
CA LEU A 39 -9.44 51.27 -26.14
C LEU A 39 -9.07 52.32 -25.06
N SER A 40 -9.26 53.61 -25.34
CA SER A 40 -9.03 54.71 -24.39
C SER A 40 -9.96 54.61 -23.17
N ASP A 41 -11.23 54.26 -23.37
CA ASP A 41 -12.21 54.06 -22.30
C ASP A 41 -11.92 52.81 -21.46
N VAL A 42 -11.52 51.69 -22.08
CA VAL A 42 -11.11 50.46 -21.37
C VAL A 42 -9.84 50.70 -20.56
N ILE A 43 -8.86 51.43 -21.11
CA ILE A 43 -7.65 51.82 -20.36
C ILE A 43 -8.03 52.74 -19.20
N SER A 44 -8.76 53.83 -19.42
CA SER A 44 -9.16 54.75 -18.33
C SER A 44 -9.98 54.07 -17.23
N TRP A 45 -10.78 53.05 -17.55
CA TRP A 45 -11.45 52.23 -16.54
C TRP A 45 -10.46 51.41 -15.69
N ILE A 46 -9.48 50.75 -16.31
CA ILE A 46 -8.45 49.97 -15.61
C ILE A 46 -7.53 50.89 -14.77
N THR A 47 -7.18 52.06 -15.28
CA THR A 47 -6.25 53.01 -14.63
C THR A 47 -6.93 54.02 -13.71
N GLN A 48 -8.26 54.05 -13.67
CA GLN A 48 -9.09 55.01 -12.92
C GLN A 48 -8.74 56.49 -13.22
N SER A 49 -8.27 56.75 -14.45
CA SER A 49 -8.02 58.09 -14.98
C SER A 49 -9.30 58.70 -15.56
N PRO A 50 -9.39 60.04 -15.69
CA PRO A 50 -10.53 60.66 -16.37
C PRO A 50 -10.69 60.10 -17.79
N ASN A 51 -11.93 59.95 -18.24
CA ASN A 51 -12.21 59.55 -19.63
C ASN A 51 -11.80 60.69 -20.57
N VAL A 52 -10.97 60.37 -21.56
CA VAL A 52 -10.50 61.31 -22.57
C VAL A 52 -11.14 60.97 -23.91
N ASP A 53 -11.70 61.99 -24.54
CA ASP A 53 -12.30 61.94 -25.87
C ASP A 53 -11.19 62.10 -26.93
N VAL A 54 -10.91 61.02 -27.65
CA VAL A 54 -9.87 60.92 -28.68
C VAL A 54 -10.13 61.89 -29.85
N MET A 55 -11.34 62.42 -30.01
CA MET A 55 -11.64 63.44 -31.03
C MET A 55 -11.19 64.86 -30.63
N LYS A 56 -10.56 65.04 -29.45
CA LYS A 56 -10.12 66.35 -28.94
C LYS A 56 -8.59 66.50 -28.72
N GLU A 57 -7.84 65.41 -28.74
CA GLU A 57 -6.37 65.41 -28.70
C GLU A 57 -5.79 65.40 -30.12
N THR A 58 -4.51 65.70 -30.29
CA THR A 58 -3.79 65.30 -31.52
C THR A 58 -3.48 63.80 -31.48
N ALA A 59 -3.36 63.17 -32.65
CA ALA A 59 -3.10 61.73 -32.75
C ALA A 59 -1.78 61.32 -32.05
N ASP A 60 -0.76 62.18 -32.10
CA ASP A 60 0.53 61.97 -31.44
C ASP A 60 0.39 62.05 -29.90
N GLU A 61 -0.39 63.00 -29.37
CA GLU A 61 -0.68 63.10 -27.93
C GLU A 61 -1.46 61.88 -27.42
N THR A 62 -2.50 61.46 -28.14
CA THR A 62 -3.24 60.23 -27.83
C THR A 62 -2.33 59.00 -27.88
N ALA A 63 -1.46 58.88 -28.90
CA ALA A 63 -0.55 57.75 -29.03
C ALA A 63 0.48 57.71 -27.90
N LEU A 64 1.10 58.84 -27.55
CA LEU A 64 1.99 58.95 -26.40
C LEU A 64 1.27 58.62 -25.09
N ARG A 65 0.03 59.09 -24.90
CA ARG A 65 -0.82 58.76 -23.74
C ARG A 65 -1.11 57.27 -23.67
N LEU A 66 -1.53 56.64 -24.76
CA LEU A 66 -1.83 55.19 -24.80
C LEU A 66 -0.56 54.36 -24.54
N LEU A 67 0.54 54.66 -25.22
CA LEU A 67 1.83 53.96 -25.05
C LEU A 67 2.38 54.11 -23.61
N HIS A 68 2.22 55.28 -22.98
CA HIS A 68 2.60 55.48 -21.57
C HIS A 68 1.79 54.57 -20.62
N HIS A 69 0.47 54.48 -20.79
CA HIS A 69 -0.36 53.60 -19.97
C HIS A 69 -0.10 52.12 -20.26
N LEU A 70 0.14 51.73 -21.51
CA LEU A 70 0.52 50.35 -21.87
C LEU A 70 1.89 49.96 -21.29
N LYS A 71 2.86 50.88 -21.25
CA LYS A 71 4.15 50.70 -20.56
C LYS A 71 3.97 50.50 -19.05
N ILE A 72 3.08 51.28 -18.40
CA ILE A 72 2.70 51.12 -16.99
C ILE A 72 2.07 49.74 -16.72
N LEU A 73 1.17 49.30 -17.60
CA LEU A 73 0.47 48.02 -17.50
C LEU A 73 1.37 46.80 -17.78
N LYS A 74 2.56 47.03 -18.35
CA LYS A 74 3.50 46.03 -18.89
C LYS A 74 2.88 45.18 -20.02
N PHE A 75 2.21 45.84 -20.97
CA PHE A 75 1.97 45.20 -22.27
C PHE A 75 3.33 44.98 -22.97
N GLU A 76 3.59 43.75 -23.40
CA GLU A 76 4.79 43.40 -24.17
C GLU A 76 4.51 43.66 -25.67
N PRO A 77 5.19 44.63 -26.30
CA PRO A 77 5.02 44.89 -27.72
C PRO A 77 5.75 43.82 -28.57
N PRO A 78 5.49 43.75 -29.89
CA PRO A 78 6.21 42.85 -30.79
C PRO A 78 7.74 43.00 -30.67
N SER A 79 8.44 41.87 -30.72
CA SER A 79 9.89 41.80 -30.45
C SER A 79 10.76 42.30 -31.59
N ASP A 80 10.29 42.20 -32.84
CA ASP A 80 11.00 42.64 -34.03
C ASP A 80 10.85 44.17 -34.24
N VAL A 81 11.94 44.83 -34.63
CA VAL A 81 12.02 46.31 -34.69
C VAL A 81 11.09 46.88 -35.76
N ASP A 82 10.99 46.23 -36.92
CA ASP A 82 10.12 46.68 -38.02
C ASP A 82 8.63 46.49 -37.65
N ASP A 83 8.28 45.36 -37.04
CA ASP A 83 6.93 45.05 -36.55
C ASP A 83 6.54 45.95 -35.35
N LEU A 84 7.53 46.44 -34.57
CA LEU A 84 7.33 47.42 -33.51
C LEU A 84 6.99 48.82 -34.07
N GLU A 85 7.58 49.22 -35.19
CA GLU A 85 7.24 50.47 -35.88
C GLU A 85 5.88 50.36 -36.61
N GLU A 86 5.59 49.23 -37.28
CA GLU A 86 4.25 48.96 -37.85
C GLU A 86 3.17 48.90 -36.76
N TRP A 87 3.47 48.29 -35.59
CA TRP A 87 2.53 48.24 -34.48
C TRP A 87 2.26 49.63 -33.90
N ARG A 88 3.29 50.47 -33.76
CA ARG A 88 3.16 51.87 -33.29
C ARG A 88 2.33 52.70 -34.26
N SER A 89 2.65 52.71 -35.56
CA SER A 89 1.85 53.43 -36.55
C SER A 89 0.42 52.91 -36.62
N GLY A 90 0.24 51.59 -36.58
CA GLY A 90 -1.08 50.95 -36.50
C GLY A 90 -1.85 51.29 -35.22
N LEU A 91 -1.18 51.63 -34.11
CA LEU A 91 -1.83 52.13 -32.90
C LEU A 91 -2.24 53.60 -33.01
N VAL A 92 -1.51 54.43 -33.77
CA VAL A 92 -1.94 55.81 -34.11
C VAL A 92 -3.16 55.78 -35.05
N GLU A 93 -3.13 54.90 -36.05
CA GLU A 93 -4.19 54.79 -37.06
C GLU A 93 -5.44 54.04 -36.58
N GLY A 94 -5.36 53.31 -35.46
CA GLY A 94 -6.46 52.48 -34.93
C GLY A 94 -6.65 51.15 -35.67
N ALA A 95 -5.58 50.61 -36.26
CA ALA A 95 -5.58 49.38 -37.02
C ALA A 95 -5.95 48.17 -36.14
N LYS A 96 -6.89 47.35 -36.62
CA LYS A 96 -7.35 46.12 -35.95
C LYS A 96 -6.21 45.16 -35.58
N ARG A 97 -5.18 45.05 -36.43
CA ARG A 97 -3.96 44.23 -36.19
C ARG A 97 -3.26 44.63 -34.89
N SER A 98 -3.20 45.92 -34.57
CA SER A 98 -2.53 46.46 -33.37
C SER A 98 -3.44 46.52 -32.14
N VAL A 99 -4.73 46.86 -32.31
CA VAL A 99 -5.64 47.10 -31.17
C VAL A 99 -6.25 45.81 -30.61
N TYR A 100 -6.59 44.81 -31.43
CA TYR A 100 -7.21 43.58 -30.92
C TYR A 100 -6.31 42.76 -29.96
N PRO A 101 -4.97 42.62 -30.17
CA PRO A 101 -4.09 41.99 -29.20
C PRO A 101 -4.03 42.75 -27.87
N VAL A 102 -4.07 44.09 -27.91
CA VAL A 102 -4.07 44.94 -26.71
C VAL A 102 -5.38 44.76 -25.94
N LEU A 103 -6.54 44.85 -26.60
CA LEU A 103 -7.84 44.59 -25.95
C LEU A 103 -7.91 43.18 -25.36
N PHE A 104 -7.40 42.17 -26.06
CA PHE A 104 -7.33 40.80 -25.53
C PHE A 104 -6.51 40.76 -24.23
N TYR A 105 -5.29 41.31 -24.22
CA TYR A 105 -4.44 41.37 -23.02
C TYR A 105 -5.11 42.11 -21.85
N LEU A 106 -5.74 43.26 -22.12
CA LEU A 106 -6.44 44.07 -21.10
C LEU A 106 -7.62 43.31 -20.47
N PHE A 107 -8.32 42.45 -21.22
CA PHE A 107 -9.41 41.62 -20.71
C PHE A 107 -8.95 40.27 -20.13
N SER A 108 -7.78 39.76 -20.50
CA SER A 108 -7.25 38.48 -19.98
C SER A 108 -6.89 38.51 -18.50
N ASN A 109 -6.50 39.67 -17.94
CA ASN A 109 -6.15 39.77 -16.51
C ASN A 109 -6.52 41.15 -15.91
N ILE A 110 -7.80 41.50 -16.03
CA ILE A 110 -8.37 42.79 -15.62
C ILE A 110 -7.91 43.21 -14.21
N ASP A 111 -7.99 42.32 -13.22
CA ASP A 111 -7.80 42.71 -11.81
C ASP A 111 -6.32 42.83 -11.41
N ALA A 112 -5.40 42.01 -11.95
CA ALA A 112 -3.98 42.26 -11.78
C ALA A 112 -3.53 43.55 -12.50
N LEU A 113 -4.20 43.92 -13.61
CA LEU A 113 -3.94 45.17 -14.33
C LEU A 113 -4.47 46.40 -13.56
N LYS A 114 -5.65 46.31 -12.93
CA LYS A 114 -6.13 47.34 -11.98
C LYS A 114 -5.17 47.49 -10.79
N GLN A 115 -4.74 46.39 -10.18
CA GLN A 115 -3.74 46.42 -9.10
C GLN A 115 -2.42 47.04 -9.56
N ARG A 116 -1.92 46.69 -10.75
CA ARG A 116 -0.70 47.29 -11.33
C ARG A 116 -0.85 48.78 -11.60
N ALA A 117 -1.98 49.23 -12.14
CA ALA A 117 -2.23 50.64 -12.38
C ALA A 117 -2.34 51.45 -11.07
N TYR A 118 -3.04 50.89 -10.06
CA TYR A 118 -3.11 51.47 -8.73
C TYR A 118 -1.71 51.58 -8.09
N LEU A 119 -0.93 50.51 -8.11
CA LEU A 119 0.45 50.50 -7.60
C LEU A 119 1.36 51.48 -8.35
N ALA A 120 1.25 51.57 -9.68
CA ALA A 120 2.06 52.47 -10.50
C ALA A 120 1.89 53.95 -10.11
N LYS A 121 0.68 54.36 -9.73
CA LYS A 121 0.39 55.72 -9.22
C LYS A 121 1.25 56.11 -7.99
N TYR A 122 1.72 55.14 -7.22
CA TYR A 122 2.53 55.34 -6.00
C TYR A 122 3.96 54.80 -6.11
N LEU A 123 4.26 53.96 -7.11
CA LEU A 123 5.55 53.27 -7.28
C LEU A 123 6.34 53.67 -8.54
N VAL A 124 5.77 54.44 -9.47
CA VAL A 124 6.54 55.08 -10.55
C VAL A 124 7.38 56.20 -9.96
N LYS A 125 8.70 56.14 -10.14
CA LYS A 125 9.61 57.21 -9.71
C LYS A 125 9.42 58.44 -10.62
N VAL A 126 9.38 59.62 -10.02
CA VAL A 126 9.50 60.89 -10.77
C VAL A 126 10.97 61.11 -11.09
N GLU A 127 11.32 61.11 -12.37
CA GLU A 127 12.67 61.43 -12.84
C GLU A 127 12.91 62.94 -12.70
N ILE A 128 13.69 63.34 -11.69
CA ILE A 128 14.10 64.73 -11.49
C ILE A 128 15.30 65.02 -12.42
N PRO A 129 15.27 66.09 -13.24
CA PRO A 129 16.40 66.43 -14.11
C PRO A 129 17.72 66.66 -13.34
N SER A 130 18.83 66.29 -13.98
CA SER A 130 20.18 66.37 -13.38
C SER A 130 20.58 67.78 -12.93
N ASP A 131 19.95 68.82 -13.49
CA ASP A 131 20.26 70.23 -13.20
C ASP A 131 19.70 70.72 -11.85
N VAL A 132 18.95 69.87 -11.12
CA VAL A 132 18.29 70.20 -9.84
C VAL A 132 18.68 69.22 -8.72
N HIS A 133 19.81 68.52 -8.85
CA HIS A 133 20.21 67.47 -7.91
C HIS A 133 21.09 67.99 -6.76
N ASP A 134 20.49 68.78 -5.86
CA ASP A 134 21.10 69.17 -4.58
C ASP A 134 21.03 68.03 -3.55
N VAL A 135 21.89 68.09 -2.51
CA VAL A 135 21.96 67.08 -1.42
C VAL A 135 20.58 66.86 -0.77
N ASP A 136 19.88 67.95 -0.44
CA ASP A 136 18.52 67.92 0.11
C ASP A 136 17.54 67.14 -0.78
N THR A 137 17.69 67.22 -2.12
CA THR A 137 16.85 66.44 -3.05
C THR A 137 17.18 64.95 -3.03
N GLN A 138 18.44 64.60 -2.78
CA GLN A 138 18.88 63.21 -2.63
C GLN A 138 18.38 62.61 -1.31
N GLU A 139 18.39 63.37 -0.21
CA GLU A 139 17.78 62.96 1.06
C GLU A 139 16.27 62.75 0.91
N MET A 140 15.55 63.70 0.29
CA MET A 140 14.11 63.57 0.01
C MET A 140 13.79 62.38 -0.92
N GLN A 141 14.64 62.09 -1.92
CA GLN A 141 14.50 60.87 -2.75
C GLN A 141 14.68 59.58 -1.93
N ASN A 142 15.60 59.57 -0.95
CA ASN A 142 15.81 58.43 -0.07
C ASN A 142 14.65 58.23 0.92
N GLU A 143 14.08 59.31 1.48
CA GLU A 143 12.86 59.21 2.29
C GLU A 143 11.65 58.70 1.48
N LEU A 144 11.47 59.23 0.27
CA LEU A 144 10.43 58.79 -0.66
C LEU A 144 10.59 57.29 -0.99
N ALA A 145 11.82 56.82 -1.26
CA ALA A 145 12.10 55.40 -1.48
C ALA A 145 11.77 54.53 -0.25
N GLN A 146 12.08 54.98 0.98
CA GLN A 146 11.69 54.27 2.20
C GLN A 146 10.16 54.22 2.39
N LEU A 147 9.45 55.30 2.04
CA LEU A 147 7.99 55.35 2.08
C LEU A 147 7.35 54.42 1.05
N MET A 148 7.91 54.33 -0.17
CA MET A 148 7.50 53.35 -1.20
C MET A 148 7.66 51.91 -0.68
N GLU A 149 8.76 51.58 -0.02
CA GLU A 149 9.00 50.22 0.47
C GLU A 149 8.04 49.86 1.63
N ARG A 150 7.83 50.78 2.57
CA ARG A 150 6.82 50.63 3.62
C ARG A 150 5.41 50.44 3.03
N PHE A 151 5.08 51.17 1.97
CA PHE A 151 3.80 51.04 1.27
C PHE A 151 3.62 49.67 0.60
N LYS A 152 4.66 49.11 -0.03
CA LYS A 152 4.59 47.73 -0.57
C LYS A 152 4.26 46.71 0.52
N VAL A 153 4.96 46.77 1.65
CA VAL A 153 4.80 45.81 2.76
C VAL A 153 3.39 45.91 3.38
N THR A 154 2.89 47.13 3.63
CA THR A 154 1.54 47.29 4.16
C THR A 154 0.45 46.94 3.14
N HIS A 155 0.65 47.26 1.86
CA HIS A 155 -0.28 46.88 0.79
C HIS A 155 -0.37 45.36 0.62
N ALA A 156 0.76 44.65 0.66
CA ALA A 156 0.79 43.19 0.60
C ALA A 156 0.03 42.57 1.78
N SER A 157 0.28 43.03 3.00
CA SER A 157 -0.44 42.57 4.20
C SER A 157 -1.94 42.89 4.18
N VAL A 158 -2.37 43.99 3.53
CA VAL A 158 -3.80 44.31 3.36
C VAL A 158 -4.46 43.43 2.30
N LEU A 159 -3.77 43.06 1.22
CA LEU A 159 -4.30 42.11 0.22
C LEU A 159 -4.48 40.71 0.81
N ASP A 160 -3.53 40.26 1.63
CA ASP A 160 -3.55 38.98 2.35
C ASP A 160 -4.82 38.88 3.24
N VAL A 161 -5.01 39.87 4.12
CA VAL A 161 -6.21 39.97 4.97
C VAL A 161 -7.51 40.15 4.17
N GLN A 162 -7.47 40.72 2.96
CA GLN A 162 -8.66 40.80 2.10
C GLN A 162 -9.08 39.43 1.56
N GLN A 163 -8.16 38.51 1.28
CA GLN A 163 -8.51 37.15 0.88
C GLN A 163 -9.20 36.41 2.04
N ASP A 164 -8.67 36.54 3.26
CA ASP A 164 -9.32 36.03 4.49
C ASP A 164 -10.75 36.58 4.68
N THR A 165 -11.02 37.84 4.31
CA THR A 165 -12.38 38.38 4.47
C THR A 165 -13.43 37.67 3.61
N MET A 166 -13.07 37.10 2.46
CA MET A 166 -14.01 36.33 1.63
C MET A 166 -14.37 35.01 2.31
N LEU A 167 -13.38 34.30 2.86
CA LEU A 167 -13.58 33.08 3.67
C LEU A 167 -14.45 33.37 4.92
N ILE A 168 -14.27 34.53 5.55
CA ILE A 168 -15.09 34.99 6.68
C ILE A 168 -16.55 35.24 6.26
N GLU A 169 -16.82 35.71 5.04
CA GLU A 169 -18.19 35.90 4.54
C GLU A 169 -18.89 34.56 4.27
N ASP A 170 -18.19 33.57 3.73
CA ASP A 170 -18.71 32.20 3.52
C ASP A 170 -18.98 31.48 4.84
N ILE A 171 -18.05 31.51 5.80
CA ILE A 171 -18.25 30.97 7.16
C ILE A 171 -19.45 31.65 7.84
N LYS A 172 -19.66 32.95 7.61
CA LYS A 172 -20.79 33.73 8.12
C LYS A 172 -22.10 33.46 7.36
N ALA A 173 -22.05 32.90 6.15
CA ALA A 173 -23.21 32.40 5.42
C ALA A 173 -23.61 31.00 5.92
N ASP A 174 -22.65 30.08 6.08
CA ASP A 174 -22.88 28.75 6.64
C ASP A 174 -23.39 28.83 8.10
N LEU A 175 -22.77 29.65 8.96
CA LEU A 175 -23.23 29.84 10.34
C LEU A 175 -24.67 30.39 10.42
N LYS A 176 -25.12 31.18 9.44
CA LYS A 176 -26.55 31.56 9.30
C LYS A 176 -27.41 30.36 8.91
N SER A 177 -26.96 29.52 7.98
CA SER A 177 -27.64 28.28 7.61
C SER A 177 -27.79 27.35 8.82
N MET A 178 -26.70 27.03 9.51
CA MET A 178 -26.69 26.20 10.72
C MET A 178 -27.57 26.75 11.84
N THR A 179 -27.64 28.07 12.02
CA THR A 179 -28.53 28.67 13.05
C THR A 179 -30.01 28.58 12.65
N LEU A 180 -30.35 28.74 11.38
CA LEU A 180 -31.71 28.50 10.87
C LEU A 180 -32.11 27.02 10.99
N GLU A 181 -31.23 26.07 10.65
CA GLU A 181 -31.46 24.65 10.85
C GLU A 181 -31.65 24.29 12.33
N LYS A 182 -30.78 24.82 13.21
CA LYS A 182 -30.89 24.67 14.66
C LYS A 182 -32.22 25.19 15.18
N GLU A 183 -32.73 26.32 14.67
CA GLU A 183 -34.07 26.80 15.01
C GLU A 183 -35.16 25.87 14.50
N VAL A 184 -35.11 25.40 13.25
CA VAL A 184 -36.10 24.47 12.69
C VAL A 184 -36.13 23.16 13.47
N LEU A 185 -34.97 22.60 13.82
CA LEU A 185 -34.83 21.43 14.68
C LEU A 185 -35.36 21.70 16.09
N SER A 186 -35.06 22.85 16.70
CA SER A 186 -35.57 23.21 18.04
C SER A 186 -37.10 23.31 18.05
N ARG A 187 -37.69 24.01 17.07
CA ARG A 187 -39.15 24.09 16.87
C ARG A 187 -39.78 22.71 16.61
N LYS A 188 -39.06 21.79 15.94
CA LYS A 188 -39.51 20.40 15.70
C LYS A 188 -39.45 19.59 17.01
N ILE A 189 -38.38 19.71 17.78
CA ILE A 189 -38.21 19.09 19.10
C ILE A 189 -39.31 19.55 20.06
N GLU A 190 -39.57 20.86 20.18
CA GLU A 190 -40.69 21.39 20.98
C GLU A 190 -42.04 20.81 20.56
N LYS A 191 -42.33 20.77 19.26
CA LYS A 191 -43.58 20.19 18.72
C LYS A 191 -43.70 18.69 19.00
N THR A 192 -42.58 17.96 19.11
CA THR A 192 -42.60 16.56 19.55
C THR A 192 -42.71 16.42 21.06
N MET A 193 -42.03 17.26 21.85
CA MET A 193 -42.13 17.27 23.32
C MET A 193 -43.57 17.52 23.78
N LYS A 194 -44.23 18.55 23.24
CA LYS A 194 -45.65 18.88 23.51
C LYS A 194 -46.63 17.77 23.12
N LYS A 195 -46.24 16.81 22.27
CA LYS A 195 -47.03 15.61 21.94
C LYS A 195 -46.81 14.44 22.90
N ILE A 196 -45.61 14.30 23.48
CA ILE A 196 -45.25 13.20 24.40
C ILE A 196 -45.36 13.58 25.88
N GLU A 197 -45.55 14.85 26.20
CA GLU A 197 -45.66 15.41 27.56
C GLU A 197 -46.72 14.70 28.43
N ASN A 198 -47.81 14.23 27.82
CA ASN A 198 -48.89 13.51 28.48
C ASN A 198 -48.62 12.01 28.71
N LEU A 199 -47.47 11.45 28.32
CA LEU A 199 -47.17 10.02 28.50
C LEU A 199 -46.78 9.69 29.96
N PRO A 200 -47.43 8.72 30.62
CA PRO A 200 -47.05 8.29 31.95
C PRO A 200 -45.64 7.68 31.92
N SER A 201 -44.82 8.02 32.90
CA SER A 201 -43.39 7.64 33.01
C SER A 201 -42.45 8.16 31.92
N LEU A 202 -42.82 9.22 31.19
CA LEU A 202 -42.07 9.86 30.08
C LEU A 202 -40.54 9.85 30.26
N LYS A 203 -40.01 10.31 31.40
CA LYS A 203 -38.54 10.35 31.64
C LYS A 203 -37.87 8.98 31.54
N ARG A 204 -38.51 7.91 32.03
CA ARG A 204 -37.99 6.54 31.96
C ARG A 204 -38.09 5.96 30.56
N GLN A 205 -39.20 6.24 29.86
CA GLN A 205 -39.38 5.82 28.47
C GLN A 205 -38.42 6.53 27.52
N MET A 206 -38.18 7.83 27.74
CA MET A 206 -37.22 8.63 26.97
C MET A 206 -35.78 8.15 27.19
N ALA A 207 -35.38 7.84 28.43
CA ALA A 207 -34.08 7.23 28.72
C ALA A 207 -33.91 5.90 27.96
N ALA A 208 -34.85 4.97 28.12
CA ALA A 208 -34.81 3.67 27.43
C ALA A 208 -34.82 3.80 25.89
N ALA A 209 -35.48 4.83 25.34
CA ALA A 209 -35.45 5.11 23.91
C ALA A 209 -34.11 5.70 23.43
N VAL A 210 -33.44 6.50 24.25
CA VAL A 210 -32.06 6.98 23.99
C VAL A 210 -31.08 5.81 24.07
N ASP A 211 -31.17 4.97 25.10
CA ASP A 211 -30.34 3.78 25.25
C ASP A 211 -30.52 2.83 24.05
N LEU A 212 -31.76 2.55 23.65
CA LEU A 212 -32.06 1.73 22.48
C LEU A 212 -31.56 2.36 21.17
N ARG A 213 -31.56 3.70 21.04
CA ARG A 213 -30.95 4.37 19.88
C ARG A 213 -29.44 4.21 19.87
N ILE A 214 -28.77 4.37 21.01
CA ILE A 214 -27.32 4.17 21.14
C ILE A 214 -26.94 2.73 20.80
N GLN A 215 -27.66 1.74 21.34
CA GLN A 215 -27.43 0.33 21.05
C GLN A 215 -27.71 -0.03 19.57
N LYS A 216 -28.72 0.59 18.94
CA LYS A 216 -28.96 0.43 17.49
C LYS A 216 -27.86 1.06 16.64
N ASN A 217 -27.39 2.26 16.97
CA ASN A 217 -26.26 2.88 16.27
C ASN A 217 -25.02 1.99 16.39
N ARG A 218 -24.70 1.50 17.61
CA ARG A 218 -23.56 0.61 17.83
C ARG A 218 -23.70 -0.74 17.13
N LEU A 219 -24.91 -1.27 17.02
CA LEU A 219 -25.18 -2.46 16.20
C LEU A 219 -24.87 -2.18 14.73
N ASN A 220 -25.39 -1.09 14.17
CA ASN A 220 -25.13 -0.72 12.77
C ASN A 220 -23.63 -0.50 12.47
N GLU A 221 -22.89 0.14 13.38
CA GLU A 221 -21.42 0.28 13.30
C GLU A 221 -20.74 -1.10 13.22
N LEU A 222 -21.10 -2.03 14.12
CA LEU A 222 -20.54 -3.37 14.16
C LEU A 222 -20.96 -4.22 12.95
N GLU A 223 -22.17 -4.02 12.41
CA GLU A 223 -22.61 -4.70 11.19
C GLU A 223 -21.90 -4.18 9.93
N MET A 224 -21.57 -2.88 9.88
CA MET A 224 -20.74 -2.30 8.81
C MET A 224 -19.30 -2.83 8.91
N GLN A 225 -18.68 -2.78 10.09
CA GLN A 225 -17.33 -3.33 10.31
C GLN A 225 -17.26 -4.83 9.98
N ARG A 226 -18.29 -5.61 10.34
CA ARG A 226 -18.41 -7.03 9.97
C ARG A 226 -18.54 -7.21 8.45
N TYR A 227 -19.22 -6.31 7.75
CA TYR A 227 -19.34 -6.34 6.29
C TYR A 227 -17.99 -6.02 5.62
N GLU A 228 -17.32 -4.94 6.04
CA GLU A 228 -16.00 -4.52 5.57
C GLU A 228 -14.95 -5.62 5.79
N GLN A 229 -14.89 -6.20 6.99
CA GLN A 229 -13.98 -7.32 7.31
C GLN A 229 -14.29 -8.55 6.45
N ARG A 230 -15.58 -8.86 6.21
CA ARG A 230 -15.99 -10.00 5.37
C ARG A 230 -15.61 -9.78 3.91
N ASP A 231 -15.79 -8.59 3.36
CA ASP A 231 -15.39 -8.30 1.98
C ASP A 231 -13.87 -8.23 1.83
N GLY A 232 -13.15 -7.69 2.82
CA GLY A 232 -11.68 -7.76 2.90
C GLY A 232 -11.16 -9.20 2.92
N MET A 233 -11.80 -10.09 3.70
CA MET A 233 -11.50 -11.53 3.70
C MET A 233 -11.76 -12.17 2.33
N ILE A 234 -12.90 -11.89 1.70
CA ILE A 234 -13.24 -12.39 0.36
C ILE A 234 -12.26 -11.85 -0.71
N SER A 235 -11.83 -10.59 -0.59
CA SER A 235 -10.87 -9.95 -1.51
C SER A 235 -9.47 -10.54 -1.39
N THR A 236 -9.00 -10.77 -0.16
CA THR A 236 -7.72 -11.44 0.11
C THR A 236 -7.74 -12.90 -0.30
N GLU A 237 -8.83 -13.65 -0.06
CA GLU A 237 -8.98 -15.03 -0.52
C GLU A 237 -9.00 -15.12 -2.07
N LYS A 238 -9.71 -14.21 -2.75
CA LYS A 238 -9.64 -14.05 -4.23
C LYS A 238 -8.25 -13.65 -4.75
N LYS A 239 -7.45 -12.92 -3.96
CA LYS A 239 -6.05 -12.61 -4.31
C LYS A 239 -5.16 -13.85 -4.14
N ILE A 240 -5.33 -14.61 -3.06
CA ILE A 240 -4.63 -15.86 -2.81
C ILE A 240 -4.95 -16.89 -3.89
N GLN A 241 -6.21 -17.02 -4.31
CA GLN A 241 -6.58 -17.96 -5.38
C GLN A 241 -5.91 -17.60 -6.70
N ARG A 242 -5.99 -16.34 -7.16
CA ARG A 242 -5.26 -15.89 -8.38
C ARG A 242 -3.76 -16.15 -8.30
N LEU A 243 -3.13 -15.96 -7.14
CA LEU A 243 -1.72 -16.28 -6.94
C LEU A 243 -1.44 -17.80 -6.99
N ARG A 244 -2.36 -18.65 -6.51
CA ARG A 244 -2.27 -20.12 -6.68
C ARG A 244 -2.43 -20.54 -8.14
N ASP A 245 -3.34 -19.90 -8.87
CA ASP A 245 -3.60 -20.18 -10.28
C ASP A 245 -2.37 -19.83 -11.12
N GLN A 246 -1.81 -18.62 -10.96
CA GLN A 246 -0.55 -18.21 -11.58
C GLN A 246 0.62 -19.13 -11.22
N LEU A 247 0.68 -19.64 -9.98
CA LEU A 247 1.73 -20.59 -9.56
C LEU A 247 1.52 -21.99 -10.16
N ALA A 248 0.27 -22.41 -10.38
CA ALA A 248 -0.06 -23.65 -11.07
C ALA A 248 0.26 -23.55 -12.59
N GLU A 249 -0.05 -22.39 -13.19
CA GLU A 249 0.27 -22.04 -14.57
C GLU A 249 1.78 -22.03 -14.79
N LEU A 250 2.54 -21.27 -13.99
CA LEU A 250 4.01 -21.24 -14.03
C LEU A 250 4.65 -22.63 -13.82
N ARG A 251 4.01 -23.53 -13.05
CA ARG A 251 4.43 -24.93 -12.95
C ARG A 251 4.19 -25.71 -14.24
N SER A 252 3.01 -25.59 -14.86
CA SER A 252 2.73 -26.24 -16.14
C SER A 252 3.58 -25.70 -17.30
N ILE A 253 3.88 -24.40 -17.30
CA ILE A 253 4.85 -23.74 -18.20
C ILE A 253 6.26 -24.32 -17.99
N SER A 254 6.67 -24.57 -16.74
CA SER A 254 7.96 -25.20 -16.45
C SER A 254 8.08 -26.65 -16.93
N GLU A 255 6.95 -27.32 -17.21
CA GLU A 255 6.91 -28.66 -17.82
C GLU A 255 6.79 -28.63 -19.35
N ASN A 256 6.20 -27.59 -19.94
CA ASN A 256 6.03 -27.40 -21.40
C ASN A 256 6.78 -26.17 -21.91
N LEU A 257 8.04 -26.37 -22.30
CA LEU A 257 9.02 -25.31 -22.59
C LEU A 257 8.89 -24.64 -23.98
N ASP A 258 7.68 -24.34 -24.46
CA ASP A 258 7.44 -23.64 -25.73
C ASP A 258 6.92 -22.21 -25.50
N PRO A 259 7.77 -21.17 -25.65
CA PRO A 259 7.37 -19.79 -25.41
C PRO A 259 6.42 -19.24 -26.47
N THR A 260 6.34 -19.82 -27.67
CA THR A 260 5.49 -19.30 -28.76
C THR A 260 4.02 -19.62 -28.50
N ASN A 261 3.74 -20.87 -28.10
CA ASN A 261 2.41 -21.28 -27.69
C ASN A 261 1.97 -20.60 -26.38
N LEU A 262 2.91 -20.30 -25.46
CA LEU A 262 2.62 -19.52 -24.25
C LEU A 262 2.22 -18.08 -24.57
N ILE A 263 2.95 -17.37 -25.45
CA ILE A 263 2.62 -15.99 -25.81
C ILE A 263 1.21 -15.93 -26.44
N ALA A 264 0.87 -16.85 -27.35
CA ALA A 264 -0.47 -16.91 -27.94
C ALA A 264 -1.58 -17.14 -26.89
N GLN A 265 -1.36 -18.01 -25.89
CA GLN A 265 -2.32 -18.22 -24.80
C GLN A 265 -2.49 -16.97 -23.92
N LEU A 266 -1.40 -16.27 -23.61
CA LEU A 266 -1.44 -15.01 -22.86
C LEU A 266 -2.10 -13.88 -23.66
N GLU A 267 -1.92 -13.83 -24.98
CA GLU A 267 -2.60 -12.87 -25.87
C GLU A 267 -4.12 -13.13 -25.89
N ASP A 268 -4.56 -14.39 -25.98
CA ASP A 268 -5.98 -14.77 -25.89
C ASP A 268 -6.58 -14.47 -24.51
N ASP A 269 -5.87 -14.78 -23.41
CA ASP A 269 -6.34 -14.46 -22.06
C ASP A 269 -6.36 -12.94 -21.79
N ILE A 270 -5.41 -12.17 -22.34
CA ILE A 270 -5.47 -10.69 -22.31
C ILE A 270 -6.69 -10.20 -23.10
N ALA A 271 -6.88 -10.66 -24.33
CA ALA A 271 -8.00 -10.22 -25.18
C ALA A 271 -9.37 -10.54 -24.55
N THR A 272 -9.54 -11.71 -23.95
CA THR A 272 -10.78 -12.08 -23.24
C THR A 272 -10.97 -11.30 -21.95
N ASN A 273 -9.92 -11.09 -21.14
CA ASN A 273 -10.02 -10.32 -19.90
C ASN A 273 -10.27 -8.82 -20.15
N THR A 274 -9.70 -8.25 -21.22
CA THR A 274 -9.98 -6.88 -21.66
C THR A 274 -11.44 -6.73 -22.08
N TYR A 275 -12.00 -7.65 -22.88
CA TYR A 275 -13.43 -7.61 -23.22
C TYR A 275 -14.35 -7.72 -21.98
N LEU A 276 -13.99 -8.60 -21.04
CA LEU A 276 -14.73 -8.74 -19.78
C LEU A 276 -14.67 -7.46 -18.92
N LEU A 277 -13.53 -6.78 -18.87
CA LEU A 277 -13.35 -5.51 -18.14
C LEU A 277 -14.06 -4.32 -18.80
N GLU A 278 -13.76 -4.07 -20.07
CA GLU A 278 -14.15 -2.85 -20.78
C GLU A 278 -15.63 -2.85 -21.20
N VAL A 279 -16.22 -4.02 -21.46
CA VAL A 279 -17.61 -4.12 -21.95
C VAL A 279 -18.56 -4.72 -20.93
N LYS A 280 -18.30 -5.93 -20.41
CA LYS A 280 -19.26 -6.58 -19.48
C LYS A 280 -19.24 -5.97 -18.07
N LEU A 281 -18.08 -5.91 -17.43
CA LEU A 281 -17.94 -5.45 -16.03
C LEU A 281 -18.16 -3.94 -15.88
N SER A 282 -17.82 -3.13 -16.90
CA SER A 282 -18.12 -1.70 -16.92
C SER A 282 -19.64 -1.46 -16.93
N ALA A 283 -20.36 -2.10 -17.86
CA ALA A 283 -21.81 -2.02 -17.99
C ALA A 283 -22.54 -2.55 -16.75
N GLU A 284 -22.15 -3.72 -16.22
CA GLU A 284 -22.76 -4.24 -14.99
C GLU A 284 -22.50 -3.29 -13.82
N ARG A 285 -21.27 -2.81 -13.61
CA ARG A 285 -20.97 -1.88 -12.50
C ARG A 285 -21.79 -0.60 -12.59
N GLU A 286 -22.00 -0.06 -13.78
CA GLU A 286 -22.80 1.15 -13.96
C GLU A 286 -24.30 0.87 -13.78
N GLN A 287 -24.82 -0.26 -14.25
CA GLN A 287 -26.18 -0.70 -13.95
C GLN A 287 -26.41 -0.88 -12.43
N LYS A 288 -25.46 -1.49 -11.70
CA LYS A 288 -25.55 -1.64 -10.23
C LYS A 288 -25.49 -0.28 -9.52
N ARG A 289 -24.68 0.67 -10.02
CA ARG A 289 -24.65 2.05 -9.51
C ARG A 289 -25.98 2.77 -9.71
N GLN A 290 -26.58 2.65 -10.90
CA GLN A 290 -27.89 3.22 -11.19
C GLN A 290 -28.96 2.65 -10.23
N VAL A 291 -29.02 1.33 -10.08
CA VAL A 291 -29.92 0.67 -9.11
C VAL A 291 -29.64 1.11 -7.65
N LEU A 292 -28.38 1.27 -7.25
CA LEU A 292 -28.04 1.80 -5.92
C LEU A 292 -28.45 3.26 -5.73
N ASN A 293 -28.29 4.11 -6.76
CA ASN A 293 -28.72 5.51 -6.74
C ASN A 293 -30.25 5.62 -6.68
N GLU A 294 -30.97 4.75 -7.39
CA GLU A 294 -32.43 4.64 -7.33
C GLU A 294 -32.91 4.15 -5.96
N LEU A 295 -32.31 3.09 -5.42
CA LEU A 295 -32.64 2.59 -4.08
C LEU A 295 -32.32 3.61 -2.98
N ALA A 296 -31.22 4.35 -3.10
CA ALA A 296 -30.90 5.46 -2.19
C ALA A 296 -31.92 6.60 -2.33
N ARG A 297 -32.34 6.94 -3.56
CA ARG A 297 -33.39 7.94 -3.82
C ARG A 297 -34.73 7.52 -3.22
N VAL A 298 -35.14 6.27 -3.39
CA VAL A 298 -36.37 5.70 -2.80
C VAL A 298 -36.28 5.63 -1.28
N SER A 299 -35.12 5.26 -0.71
CA SER A 299 -34.91 5.26 0.75
C SER A 299 -34.90 6.67 1.37
N ASN A 300 -34.61 7.70 0.58
CA ASN A 300 -34.63 9.11 0.99
C ASN A 300 -35.96 9.81 0.67
N MET A 301 -36.87 9.16 -0.07
CA MET A 301 -38.23 9.66 -0.29
C MET A 301 -39.10 9.44 0.96
N PRO A 302 -40.10 10.31 1.22
CA PRO A 302 -41.17 10.02 2.17
C PRO A 302 -41.88 8.72 1.78
N ALA A 303 -42.46 8.01 2.76
CA ALA A 303 -43.15 6.75 2.53
C ALA A 303 -44.24 6.89 1.46
N ILE A 304 -43.99 6.29 0.29
CA ILE A 304 -44.85 6.37 -0.90
C ILE A 304 -46.14 5.60 -0.61
N GLU A 305 -47.30 6.23 -0.83
CA GLU A 305 -48.58 5.53 -0.69
C GLU A 305 -48.79 4.54 -1.85
N GLN A 306 -49.48 3.43 -1.59
CA GLN A 306 -49.77 2.41 -2.61
C GLN A 306 -50.47 3.00 -3.85
N ALA A 307 -51.24 4.08 -3.66
CA ALA A 307 -51.89 4.81 -4.75
C ALA A 307 -50.90 5.49 -5.71
N ASP A 308 -49.73 5.93 -5.24
CA ASP A 308 -48.70 6.56 -6.08
C ASP A 308 -47.83 5.51 -6.78
N ILE A 309 -47.58 4.36 -6.14
CA ILE A 309 -46.98 3.19 -6.81
C ILE A 309 -47.86 2.77 -8.00
N ASN A 310 -49.18 2.68 -7.81
CA ASN A 310 -50.11 2.30 -8.87
C ASN A 310 -50.16 3.35 -10.01
N LYS A 311 -49.97 4.65 -9.72
CA LYS A 311 -49.84 5.69 -10.77
C LYS A 311 -48.56 5.52 -11.57
N LEU A 312 -47.43 5.32 -10.89
CA LEU A 312 -46.13 5.09 -11.55
C LEU A 312 -46.15 3.81 -12.39
N GLN A 313 -46.83 2.76 -11.95
CA GLN A 313 -47.05 1.55 -12.75
C GLN A 313 -47.89 1.85 -14.01
N ALA A 314 -49.01 2.57 -13.89
CA ALA A 314 -49.83 2.94 -15.05
C ALA A 314 -49.10 3.88 -16.03
N GLU A 315 -48.25 4.79 -15.53
CA GLU A 315 -47.41 5.66 -16.36
C GLU A 315 -46.28 4.88 -17.06
N LEU A 316 -45.67 3.90 -16.37
CA LEU A 316 -44.66 3.00 -16.93
C LEU A 316 -45.27 2.04 -17.95
N GLU A 317 -46.47 1.51 -17.73
CA GLU A 317 -47.24 0.76 -18.72
C GLU A 317 -47.57 1.63 -19.95
N ALA A 318 -48.05 2.86 -19.75
CA ALA A 318 -48.32 3.80 -20.85
C ALA A 318 -47.06 4.11 -21.66
N LYS A 319 -45.92 4.38 -21.01
CA LYS A 319 -44.64 4.61 -21.69
C LYS A 319 -44.04 3.36 -22.32
N THR A 320 -44.28 2.17 -21.78
CA THR A 320 -43.89 0.91 -22.42
C THR A 320 -44.68 0.67 -23.69
N ASN A 321 -45.99 0.97 -23.68
CA ASN A 321 -46.82 0.91 -24.89
C ASN A 321 -46.39 1.96 -25.94
N GLU A 322 -46.11 3.20 -25.52
CA GLU A 322 -45.58 4.26 -26.40
C GLU A 322 -44.24 3.86 -27.04
N ILE A 323 -43.32 3.27 -26.27
CA ILE A 323 -42.07 2.70 -26.79
C ILE A 323 -42.36 1.55 -27.76
N MET A 324 -43.24 0.61 -27.44
CA MET A 324 -43.60 -0.49 -28.35
C MET A 324 -44.26 -0.01 -29.64
N GLU A 325 -45.02 1.09 -29.63
CA GLU A 325 -45.57 1.69 -30.85
C GLU A 325 -44.48 2.38 -31.68
N LEU A 326 -43.57 3.13 -31.05
CA LEU A 326 -42.42 3.78 -31.70
C LEU A 326 -41.41 2.78 -32.26
N GLU A 327 -41.12 1.67 -31.57
CA GLU A 327 -40.29 0.57 -32.10
C GLU A 327 -40.96 -0.09 -33.30
N LYS A 328 -42.28 -0.30 -33.23
CA LYS A 328 -43.08 -0.85 -34.35
C LYS A 328 -43.32 0.15 -35.48
N GLU A 329 -42.99 1.43 -35.30
CA GLU A 329 -42.95 2.44 -36.35
C GLU A 329 -41.55 2.44 -36.99
N ARG A 330 -40.49 2.55 -36.17
CA ARG A 330 -39.09 2.36 -36.57
C ARG A 330 -38.89 1.10 -37.42
N ASP A 331 -39.36 -0.05 -36.96
CA ASP A 331 -39.08 -1.34 -37.61
C ASP A 331 -39.74 -1.43 -39.00
N LYS A 332 -40.90 -0.80 -39.22
CA LYS A 332 -41.53 -0.68 -40.55
C LYS A 332 -40.78 0.29 -41.44
N ASP A 333 -40.36 1.43 -40.89
CA ASP A 333 -39.65 2.45 -41.65
C ASP A 333 -38.26 1.93 -42.07
N GLU A 334 -37.56 1.20 -41.19
CA GLU A 334 -36.32 0.48 -41.50
C GLU A 334 -36.52 -0.66 -42.52
N GLU A 335 -37.58 -1.49 -42.39
CA GLU A 335 -37.98 -2.47 -43.42
C GLU A 335 -38.22 -1.80 -44.79
N SER A 336 -38.73 -0.56 -44.82
CA SER A 336 -39.04 0.16 -46.06
C SER A 336 -37.87 0.94 -46.68
N THR A 337 -36.79 1.20 -45.91
CA THR A 337 -35.72 2.13 -46.33
C THR A 337 -34.38 1.47 -46.61
N ASP A 338 -33.93 0.46 -45.84
CA ASP A 338 -32.73 -0.31 -46.18
C ASP A 338 -32.67 -1.71 -45.52
N GLU A 339 -33.23 -2.72 -46.21
CA GLU A 339 -33.14 -4.13 -45.83
C GLU A 339 -31.69 -4.58 -45.55
N ASN A 340 -30.71 -3.99 -46.24
CA ASN A 340 -29.31 -4.40 -46.18
C ASN A 340 -28.68 -4.02 -44.84
N PHE A 341 -28.94 -2.80 -44.33
CA PHE A 341 -28.51 -2.41 -42.99
C PHE A 341 -29.27 -3.17 -41.89
N SER A 342 -30.55 -3.49 -42.08
CA SER A 342 -31.29 -4.37 -41.16
C SER A 342 -30.63 -5.76 -41.04
N ILE A 343 -30.24 -6.38 -42.16
CA ILE A 343 -29.48 -7.63 -42.18
C ILE A 343 -28.16 -7.50 -41.41
N PHE A 344 -27.38 -6.43 -41.62
CA PHE A 344 -26.13 -6.22 -40.89
C PHE A 344 -26.35 -5.97 -39.39
N ARG A 345 -27.43 -5.26 -38.99
CA ARG A 345 -27.80 -5.06 -37.58
C ARG A 345 -28.20 -6.38 -36.92
N HIS A 346 -29.00 -7.21 -37.58
CA HIS A 346 -29.34 -8.55 -37.10
C HIS A 346 -28.12 -9.48 -37.06
N GLN A 347 -27.18 -9.37 -38.00
CA GLN A 347 -25.92 -10.11 -37.97
C GLN A 347 -25.03 -9.66 -36.81
N ALA A 348 -24.92 -8.36 -36.54
CA ALA A 348 -24.17 -7.80 -35.42
C ALA A 348 -24.75 -8.27 -34.07
N LEU A 349 -26.07 -8.12 -33.85
CA LEU A 349 -26.78 -8.65 -32.68
C LEU A 349 -26.62 -10.17 -32.55
N GLY A 350 -26.57 -10.89 -33.68
CA GLY A 350 -26.33 -12.34 -33.72
C GLY A 350 -24.89 -12.73 -33.36
N VAL A 351 -23.90 -11.88 -33.64
CA VAL A 351 -22.50 -12.05 -33.23
C VAL A 351 -22.32 -11.67 -31.76
N GLU A 352 -22.92 -10.57 -31.31
CA GLU A 352 -22.93 -10.10 -29.93
C GLU A 352 -23.51 -11.16 -28.99
N ARG A 353 -24.74 -11.65 -29.24
CA ARG A 353 -25.36 -12.73 -28.46
C ARG A 353 -24.53 -14.02 -28.43
N ARG A 354 -23.78 -14.33 -29.49
CA ARG A 354 -22.83 -15.46 -29.50
C ARG A 354 -21.60 -15.16 -28.64
N LYS A 355 -21.04 -13.96 -28.75
CA LYS A 355 -19.88 -13.50 -27.95
C LYS A 355 -20.22 -13.53 -26.46
N ASP A 356 -21.43 -13.08 -26.10
CA ASP A 356 -21.90 -13.10 -24.72
C ASP A 356 -22.16 -14.50 -24.18
N ALA A 357 -22.81 -15.37 -24.95
CA ALA A 357 -23.04 -16.77 -24.56
C ALA A 357 -21.74 -17.61 -24.54
N VAL A 358 -20.70 -17.21 -25.27
CA VAL A 358 -19.35 -17.80 -25.15
C VAL A 358 -18.63 -17.23 -23.93
N ALA A 359 -18.72 -15.93 -23.66
CA ALA A 359 -18.14 -15.32 -22.47
C ALA A 359 -18.77 -15.86 -21.16
N GLU A 360 -20.08 -16.11 -21.16
CA GLU A 360 -20.77 -16.81 -20.06
C GLU A 360 -20.21 -18.22 -19.87
N LYS A 361 -20.10 -19.03 -20.93
CA LYS A 361 -19.51 -20.38 -20.84
C LYS A 361 -18.04 -20.39 -20.38
N VAL A 362 -17.26 -19.39 -20.75
CA VAL A 362 -15.89 -19.21 -20.24
C VAL A 362 -15.91 -18.86 -18.75
N GLN A 363 -16.86 -18.04 -18.31
CA GLN A 363 -17.04 -17.69 -16.89
C GLN A 363 -17.58 -18.85 -16.05
N GLU A 364 -18.51 -19.65 -16.59
CA GLU A 364 -18.98 -20.92 -16.02
C GLU A 364 -17.83 -21.92 -15.89
N ALA A 365 -17.06 -22.17 -16.96
CA ALA A 365 -15.92 -23.08 -16.94
C ALA A 365 -14.81 -22.62 -15.97
N ARG A 366 -14.50 -21.31 -15.91
CA ARG A 366 -13.59 -20.74 -14.91
C ARG A 366 -14.14 -20.92 -13.48
N HIS A 367 -15.45 -20.85 -13.27
CA HIS A 367 -16.08 -21.09 -11.97
C HIS A 367 -16.08 -22.57 -11.56
N GLU A 368 -16.40 -23.49 -12.48
CA GLU A 368 -16.32 -24.94 -12.26
C GLU A 368 -14.87 -25.37 -11.95
N LEU A 369 -13.89 -24.85 -12.70
CA LEU A 369 -12.47 -25.10 -12.45
C LEU A 369 -12.06 -24.61 -11.05
N GLY A 370 -12.46 -23.40 -10.65
CA GLY A 370 -12.24 -22.88 -9.30
C GLY A 370 -12.90 -23.73 -8.20
N SER A 371 -14.12 -24.21 -8.43
CA SER A 371 -14.81 -25.12 -7.49
C SER A 371 -14.09 -26.47 -7.38
N LEU A 372 -13.64 -27.04 -8.50
CA LEU A 372 -12.90 -28.31 -8.52
C LEU A 372 -11.52 -28.17 -7.86
N GLN A 373 -10.80 -27.06 -8.09
CA GLN A 373 -9.57 -26.74 -7.36
C GLN A 373 -9.83 -26.63 -5.86
N GLN A 374 -10.86 -25.90 -5.43
CA GLN A 374 -11.20 -25.75 -4.01
C GLN A 374 -11.57 -27.09 -3.37
N GLN A 375 -12.33 -27.94 -4.05
CA GLN A 375 -12.63 -29.30 -3.60
C GLN A 375 -11.38 -30.19 -3.53
N VAL A 376 -10.43 -30.03 -4.47
CA VAL A 376 -9.15 -30.74 -4.45
C VAL A 376 -8.28 -30.29 -3.28
N ASP A 377 -8.23 -28.99 -2.98
CA ASP A 377 -7.46 -28.45 -1.85
C ASP A 377 -8.09 -28.82 -0.50
N GLN A 378 -9.42 -28.72 -0.36
CA GLN A 378 -10.15 -29.25 0.80
C GLN A 378 -9.85 -30.74 1.02
N ARG A 379 -9.81 -31.55 -0.04
CA ARG A 379 -9.42 -32.97 0.05
C ARG A 379 -7.95 -33.16 0.45
N LYS A 380 -7.02 -32.32 -0.03
CA LYS A 380 -5.62 -32.34 0.43
C LYS A 380 -5.51 -32.02 1.92
N ASP A 381 -6.26 -31.05 2.43
CA ASP A 381 -6.21 -30.66 3.84
C ASP A 381 -6.90 -31.68 4.77
N VAL A 382 -7.98 -32.33 4.31
CA VAL A 382 -8.55 -33.51 4.99
C VAL A 382 -7.57 -34.70 4.97
N LEU A 383 -6.85 -34.93 3.86
CA LEU A 383 -5.81 -35.96 3.80
C LEU A 383 -4.61 -35.65 4.70
N ARG A 384 -4.16 -34.39 4.77
CA ARG A 384 -3.09 -33.92 5.67
C ARG A 384 -3.48 -34.11 7.14
N SER A 385 -4.69 -33.70 7.53
CA SER A 385 -5.18 -33.85 8.92
C SER A 385 -5.46 -35.30 9.31
N THR A 386 -5.92 -36.15 8.39
CA THR A 386 -6.19 -37.58 8.66
C THR A 386 -4.91 -38.43 8.67
N THR A 387 -3.93 -38.10 7.84
CA THR A 387 -2.71 -38.94 7.64
C THR A 387 -1.49 -38.41 8.41
N GLY A 388 -1.52 -37.17 8.91
CA GLY A 388 -0.40 -36.52 9.59
C GLY A 388 0.81 -36.20 8.69
N ALA A 389 0.73 -36.52 7.40
CA ALA A 389 1.79 -36.36 6.41
C ALA A 389 1.21 -35.88 5.08
N GLU A 390 2.01 -35.12 4.31
CA GLU A 390 1.62 -34.70 2.98
C GLU A 390 1.59 -35.89 2.01
N VAL A 391 0.40 -36.19 1.47
CA VAL A 391 0.19 -37.26 0.50
C VAL A 391 0.82 -36.86 -0.83
N MET A 392 2.06 -37.33 -1.04
CA MET A 392 2.87 -37.03 -2.22
C MET A 392 2.12 -37.40 -3.52
N SER A 393 2.13 -36.50 -4.50
CA SER A 393 1.61 -36.77 -5.84
C SER A 393 2.27 -38.02 -6.45
N ALA A 394 1.57 -38.75 -7.30
CA ALA A 394 2.07 -39.98 -7.94
C ALA A 394 3.45 -39.78 -8.64
N HIS A 395 3.70 -38.59 -9.22
CA HIS A 395 5.01 -38.23 -9.75
C HIS A 395 6.05 -38.09 -8.62
N GLN A 396 5.76 -37.30 -7.58
CA GLN A 396 6.66 -37.09 -6.44
C GLN A 396 6.99 -38.41 -5.72
N PHE A 397 6.02 -39.32 -5.61
CA PHE A 397 6.19 -40.67 -5.08
C PHE A 397 7.10 -41.52 -5.97
N LYS A 398 6.94 -41.49 -7.30
CA LYS A 398 7.85 -42.16 -8.25
C LYS A 398 9.30 -41.66 -8.08
N THR A 399 9.50 -40.36 -7.93
CA THR A 399 10.82 -39.73 -7.68
C THR A 399 11.36 -40.03 -6.27
N TYR A 400 10.50 -40.22 -5.28
CA TYR A 400 10.88 -40.68 -3.94
C TYR A 400 11.33 -42.16 -3.94
N VAL A 401 10.61 -43.04 -4.64
CA VAL A 401 10.97 -44.46 -4.84
C VAL A 401 12.30 -44.58 -5.60
N GLY A 402 12.57 -43.69 -6.56
CA GLY A 402 13.89 -43.52 -7.17
C GLY A 402 14.97 -43.25 -6.12
N ARG A 403 14.84 -42.15 -5.37
CA ARG A 403 15.79 -41.79 -4.30
C ARG A 403 15.99 -42.88 -3.23
N ILE A 404 14.96 -43.68 -2.91
CA ILE A 404 15.10 -44.86 -2.04
C ILE A 404 15.92 -45.97 -2.70
N ARG A 405 15.71 -46.25 -3.99
CA ARG A 405 16.50 -47.22 -4.75
C ARG A 405 17.98 -46.82 -4.78
N ASP A 406 18.27 -45.55 -5.00
CA ASP A 406 19.63 -45.01 -5.03
C ASP A 406 20.29 -45.09 -3.64
N LYS A 407 19.58 -44.68 -2.59
CA LYS A 407 20.01 -44.88 -1.18
C LYS A 407 20.28 -46.36 -0.86
N LYS A 408 19.50 -47.30 -1.41
CA LYS A 408 19.70 -48.75 -1.25
C LYS A 408 20.95 -49.27 -1.98
N VAL A 409 21.30 -48.68 -3.12
CA VAL A 409 22.58 -48.96 -3.82
C VAL A 409 23.76 -48.40 -3.01
N VAL A 410 23.67 -47.16 -2.52
CA VAL A 410 24.71 -46.55 -1.66
C VAL A 410 24.90 -47.35 -0.36
N TYR A 411 23.81 -47.78 0.29
CA TYR A 411 23.86 -48.65 1.46
C TYR A 411 24.56 -49.98 1.17
N LYS A 412 24.24 -50.65 0.06
CA LYS A 412 24.93 -51.88 -0.35
C LYS A 412 26.44 -51.66 -0.55
N LYS A 413 26.84 -50.55 -1.18
CA LYS A 413 28.26 -50.21 -1.36
C LYS A 413 28.95 -49.98 -0.01
N LYS A 414 28.33 -49.23 0.91
CA LYS A 414 28.89 -49.03 2.26
C LYS A 414 28.95 -50.32 3.08
N LYS A 415 27.98 -51.23 2.94
CA LYS A 415 28.02 -52.55 3.60
C LYS A 415 29.18 -53.40 3.10
N MET A 416 29.41 -53.44 1.79
CA MET A 416 30.55 -54.10 1.17
C MET A 416 31.89 -53.54 1.70
N GLN A 417 32.02 -52.22 1.79
CA GLN A 417 33.22 -51.58 2.36
C GLN A 417 33.43 -51.90 3.85
N ILE A 418 32.36 -52.09 4.64
CA ILE A 418 32.46 -52.54 6.03
C ILE A 418 32.88 -54.01 6.10
N GLU A 419 32.37 -54.86 5.19
CA GLU A 419 32.78 -56.27 5.09
C GLU A 419 34.26 -56.41 4.67
N GLU A 420 34.71 -55.59 3.71
CA GLU A 420 36.13 -55.47 3.32
C GLU A 420 37.00 -55.10 4.53
N LEU A 421 36.68 -54.01 5.24
CA LEU A 421 37.41 -53.58 6.45
C LEU A 421 37.38 -54.60 7.59
N LEU A 422 36.31 -55.39 7.73
CA LEU A 422 36.26 -56.49 8.70
C LEU A 422 37.19 -57.63 8.31
N THR A 423 37.26 -58.01 7.02
CA THR A 423 38.23 -59.02 6.56
C THR A 423 39.68 -58.53 6.67
N GLU A 424 39.94 -57.25 6.40
CA GLU A 424 41.26 -56.65 6.62
C GLU A 424 41.63 -56.66 8.12
N ARG A 425 40.69 -56.30 9.01
CA ARG A 425 40.87 -56.42 10.46
C ARG A 425 41.16 -57.86 10.90
N GLU A 426 40.51 -58.87 10.32
CA GLU A 426 40.79 -60.28 10.62
C GLU A 426 42.18 -60.72 10.13
N VAL A 427 42.62 -60.26 8.95
CA VAL A 427 43.99 -60.46 8.47
C VAL A 427 45.00 -59.76 9.40
N LEU A 428 44.72 -58.52 9.82
CA LEU A 428 45.57 -57.76 10.74
C LEU A 428 45.64 -58.40 12.13
N LEU A 429 44.53 -58.92 12.66
CA LEU A 429 44.52 -59.74 13.88
C LEU A 429 45.33 -61.03 13.69
N ARG A 430 45.26 -61.67 12.52
CA ARG A 430 46.08 -62.85 12.21
C ARG A 430 47.56 -62.51 12.12
N THR A 431 47.95 -61.39 11.52
CA THR A 431 49.35 -60.93 11.53
C THR A 431 49.80 -60.51 12.92
N MET A 432 48.93 -59.89 13.74
CA MET A 432 49.22 -59.55 15.14
C MET A 432 49.38 -60.78 16.03
N ASN A 433 48.76 -61.93 15.68
CA ASN A 433 48.96 -63.22 16.36
C ASN A 433 50.16 -64.02 15.80
N LEU A 434 50.59 -63.76 14.56
CA LEU A 434 51.79 -64.35 13.96
C LEU A 434 53.06 -63.57 14.31
N LEU A 435 52.98 -62.25 14.53
CA LEU A 435 54.10 -61.40 14.89
C LEU A 435 54.79 -61.87 16.18
N PRO A 436 54.10 -62.14 17.31
CA PRO A 436 54.71 -62.73 18.49
C PRO A 436 55.42 -64.05 18.22
N LYS A 437 54.88 -64.92 17.35
CA LYS A 437 55.53 -66.19 17.00
C LYS A 437 56.74 -66.02 16.09
N ASN A 438 56.73 -65.01 15.23
CA ASN A 438 57.88 -64.64 14.41
C ASN A 438 58.95 -63.94 15.25
N VAL A 439 58.55 -63.17 16.27
CA VAL A 439 59.42 -62.59 17.29
C VAL A 439 60.03 -63.71 18.13
N GLU A 440 59.25 -64.64 18.66
CA GLU A 440 59.72 -65.84 19.39
C GLU A 440 60.71 -66.68 18.54
N GLN A 441 60.45 -66.85 17.23
CA GLN A 441 61.39 -67.50 16.30
C GLN A 441 62.62 -66.65 15.94
N LEU A 442 62.59 -65.33 16.14
CA LEU A 442 63.74 -64.44 16.01
C LEU A 442 64.53 -64.38 17.32
N GLU A 443 63.85 -64.39 18.47
CA GLU A 443 64.42 -64.52 19.82
C GLU A 443 65.17 -65.85 19.93
N GLN A 444 64.57 -66.99 19.57
CA GLN A 444 65.26 -68.29 19.51
C GLN A 444 66.49 -68.29 18.57
N LYS A 445 66.48 -67.46 17.51
CA LYS A 445 67.67 -67.26 16.65
C LYS A 445 68.70 -66.35 17.31
N ILE A 446 68.27 -65.29 17.99
CA ILE A 446 69.12 -64.36 18.74
C ILE A 446 69.76 -65.05 19.94
N GLU A 447 69.05 -65.95 20.62
CA GLU A 447 69.58 -66.89 21.63
C GLU A 447 70.63 -67.82 21.00
N SER A 448 70.37 -68.36 19.79
CA SER A 448 71.37 -69.16 19.06
C SER A 448 72.61 -68.35 18.60
N PHE A 449 72.54 -67.03 18.64
CA PHE A 449 73.67 -66.09 18.47
C PHE A 449 74.14 -65.44 19.79
N GLY A 450 73.50 -65.70 20.94
CA GLY A 450 73.96 -65.37 22.29
C GLY A 450 73.38 -64.11 22.99
N ALA A 451 72.08 -63.80 22.88
CA ALA A 451 71.45 -62.74 23.69
C ALA A 451 69.99 -63.05 24.15
N GLU A 452 69.55 -62.46 25.27
CA GLU A 452 68.28 -62.76 25.99
C GLU A 452 67.20 -61.64 25.85
N PRO A 453 65.89 -62.00 25.81
CA PRO A 453 64.74 -61.07 25.93
C PRO A 453 63.90 -61.27 27.23
N ILE A 454 62.94 -60.38 27.51
CA ILE A 454 62.14 -60.35 28.77
C ILE A 454 60.64 -60.09 28.50
N THR A 455 59.72 -60.84 29.12
CA THR A 455 58.25 -60.61 29.07
C THR A 455 57.52 -60.88 30.40
N VAL A 456 56.30 -60.34 30.59
CA VAL A 456 55.50 -60.33 31.85
C VAL A 456 53.98 -60.51 31.57
N SER A 457 53.17 -61.02 32.52
CA SER A 457 51.75 -61.41 32.34
C SER A 457 50.82 -61.16 33.57
N SER A 458 49.48 -61.16 33.40
CA SER A 458 48.46 -60.92 34.48
C SER A 458 47.00 -61.33 34.10
N ALA A 459 46.18 -61.84 35.05
CA ALA A 459 44.72 -62.12 34.93
C ALA A 459 44.02 -62.46 36.30
N LEU A 460 42.67 -62.34 36.45
CA LEU A 460 41.87 -62.57 37.70
C LEU A 460 40.34 -62.93 37.48
N PRO A 461 39.60 -63.62 38.41
CA PRO A 461 38.17 -64.07 38.26
C PRO A 461 37.16 -63.75 39.42
N SER A 462 35.91 -64.31 39.45
CA SER A 462 34.77 -64.01 40.38
C SER A 462 33.77 -65.19 40.69
N SER A 463 32.77 -65.08 41.60
CA SER A 463 31.83 -66.17 42.09
C SER A 463 30.44 -65.75 42.71
N HIS A 464 29.56 -66.71 43.14
CA HIS A 464 28.12 -66.55 43.57
C HIS A 464 27.58 -67.64 44.59
N ALA A 465 26.39 -67.46 45.25
CA ALA A 465 25.70 -68.45 46.16
C ALA A 465 24.13 -68.29 46.34
N LYS A 466 23.42 -69.16 47.12
CA LYS A 466 21.91 -69.35 47.18
C LYS A 466 21.25 -69.96 48.48
N ILE A 467 19.99 -69.57 48.80
CA ILE A 467 18.73 -70.31 49.25
C ILE A 467 18.68 -71.29 50.49
N ALA A 468 17.59 -71.28 51.32
CA ALA A 468 16.95 -72.46 52.05
C ALA A 468 15.60 -72.18 52.82
N LEU A 469 14.80 -73.24 53.16
CA LEU A 469 13.57 -73.34 54.04
C LEU A 469 13.41 -74.80 54.58
N PRO A 470 12.75 -75.14 55.75
CA PRO A 470 11.42 -75.90 55.84
C PRO A 470 10.70 -75.79 57.26
N ASP A 471 9.84 -76.63 57.92
CA ASP A 471 9.02 -77.87 57.68
C ASP A 471 7.93 -78.24 58.80
N THR A 472 6.99 -79.18 58.53
CA THR A 472 6.20 -80.15 59.40
C THR A 472 5.12 -79.78 60.49
N THR A 473 4.51 -80.74 61.25
CA THR A 473 3.26 -81.57 61.01
C THR A 473 2.72 -82.26 62.31
N ASP A 474 1.39 -82.47 62.47
CA ASP A 474 0.78 -83.66 63.14
C ASP A 474 -0.60 -83.98 62.50
N VAL A 475 -1.11 -85.23 62.58
CA VAL A 475 -1.66 -85.89 61.37
C VAL A 475 -3.17 -86.17 61.32
N GLU A 476 -3.79 -87.06 62.12
CA GLU A 476 -5.01 -87.79 61.63
C GLU A 476 -6.42 -87.32 62.07
N GLU A 477 -6.67 -86.95 63.32
CA GLU A 477 -7.91 -86.18 63.65
C GLU A 477 -7.76 -84.70 63.28
N LEU A 478 -6.51 -84.21 63.30
CA LEU A 478 -6.12 -83.01 62.58
C LEU A 478 -6.45 -83.15 61.09
N ARG A 479 -6.17 -84.26 60.40
CA ARG A 479 -6.64 -84.44 59.00
C ARG A 479 -8.14 -84.36 58.86
N GLY A 480 -8.96 -84.80 59.82
CA GLY A 480 -10.42 -84.65 59.71
C GLY A 480 -10.84 -83.19 59.84
N ILE A 481 -10.57 -82.60 61.00
CA ILE A 481 -10.97 -81.21 61.26
C ILE A 481 -10.25 -80.23 60.35
N VAL A 482 -8.98 -80.47 59.97
CA VAL A 482 -8.25 -79.71 58.95
C VAL A 482 -8.42 -80.20 57.52
N THR A 483 -9.10 -81.30 57.17
CA THR A 483 -9.61 -81.41 55.78
C THR A 483 -10.79 -80.48 55.62
N ASP A 484 -11.66 -80.41 56.62
CA ASP A 484 -12.82 -79.53 56.58
C ASP A 484 -12.36 -78.06 56.72
N LEU A 485 -11.44 -77.76 57.65
CA LEU A 485 -10.81 -76.44 57.74
C LEU A 485 -9.91 -76.13 56.55
N VAL A 486 -9.20 -77.08 55.92
CA VAL A 486 -8.45 -76.79 54.67
C VAL A 486 -9.39 -76.66 53.49
N GLN A 487 -10.54 -77.34 53.45
CA GLN A 487 -11.52 -77.15 52.38
C GLN A 487 -12.25 -75.81 52.53
N ASP A 488 -12.55 -75.36 53.75
CA ASP A 488 -13.10 -74.01 54.02
C ASP A 488 -12.02 -72.92 53.91
N LEU A 489 -10.78 -73.17 54.34
CA LEU A 489 -9.66 -72.25 54.12
C LEU A 489 -9.24 -72.20 52.66
N ASP A 490 -9.34 -73.28 51.89
CA ASP A 490 -9.09 -73.28 50.45
C ASP A 490 -10.24 -72.61 49.69
N GLN A 491 -11.51 -72.78 50.08
CA GLN A 491 -12.61 -71.95 49.56
C GLN A 491 -12.43 -70.46 49.92
N GLN A 492 -12.05 -70.14 51.15
CA GLN A 492 -11.75 -68.76 51.56
C GLN A 492 -10.46 -68.23 50.90
N ARG A 493 -9.48 -69.07 50.62
CA ARG A 493 -8.24 -68.72 49.91
C ARG A 493 -8.47 -68.60 48.41
N ASP A 494 -9.35 -69.37 47.81
CA ASP A 494 -9.72 -69.26 46.40
C ASP A 494 -10.53 -67.98 46.20
N THR A 495 -11.51 -67.70 47.04
CA THR A 495 -12.22 -66.40 47.03
C THR A 495 -11.30 -65.23 47.41
N VAL A 496 -10.36 -65.37 48.36
CA VAL A 496 -9.37 -64.32 48.68
C VAL A 496 -8.29 -64.18 47.60
N THR A 497 -7.94 -65.23 46.86
CA THR A 497 -7.00 -65.13 45.73
C THR A 497 -7.68 -64.62 44.47
N GLU A 498 -8.96 -64.90 44.25
CA GLU A 498 -9.79 -64.25 43.24
C GLU A 498 -9.98 -62.76 43.58
N LEU A 499 -10.28 -62.41 44.83
CA LEU A 499 -10.37 -61.01 45.27
C LEU A 499 -9.02 -60.29 45.24
N LYS A 500 -7.91 -60.95 45.60
CA LYS A 500 -6.55 -60.39 45.44
C LYS A 500 -6.19 -60.23 43.97
N ARG A 501 -6.53 -61.20 43.11
CA ARG A 501 -6.34 -61.12 41.66
C ARG A 501 -7.13 -59.95 41.11
N ARG A 502 -8.44 -59.90 41.33
CA ARG A 502 -9.31 -58.79 40.91
C ARG A 502 -8.86 -57.44 41.47
N ARG A 503 -8.31 -57.39 42.69
CA ARG A 503 -7.67 -56.18 43.24
C ARG A 503 -6.40 -55.81 42.47
N ASN A 504 -5.53 -56.77 42.15
CA ASN A 504 -4.31 -56.55 41.39
C ASN A 504 -4.65 -56.13 39.95
N ASP A 505 -5.58 -56.81 39.29
CA ASP A 505 -6.07 -56.48 37.95
C ASP A 505 -6.65 -55.03 37.93
N LEU A 506 -7.43 -54.65 38.96
CA LEU A 506 -7.93 -53.27 39.11
C LEU A 506 -6.82 -52.26 39.45
N GLN A 507 -5.80 -52.66 40.21
CA GLN A 507 -4.65 -51.80 40.51
C GLN A 507 -3.77 -51.60 39.27
N GLU A 508 -3.59 -52.61 38.45
CA GLU A 508 -2.85 -52.54 37.18
C GLU A 508 -3.58 -51.66 36.16
N VAL A 509 -4.91 -51.77 36.07
CA VAL A 509 -5.74 -50.85 35.29
C VAL A 509 -5.68 -49.42 35.84
N PHE A 510 -5.80 -49.23 37.16
CA PHE A 510 -5.74 -47.89 37.78
C PHE A 510 -4.38 -47.22 37.55
N ASN A 511 -3.28 -47.95 37.79
CA ASN A 511 -1.92 -47.47 37.55
C ASN A 511 -1.72 -47.14 36.06
N GLY A 512 -2.25 -47.96 35.14
CA GLY A 512 -2.21 -47.67 33.70
C GLY A 512 -3.02 -46.43 33.29
N GLU A 513 -4.20 -46.22 33.88
CA GLU A 513 -4.96 -44.98 33.67
C GLU A 513 -4.21 -43.75 34.22
N GLU A 514 -3.60 -43.88 35.41
CA GLU A 514 -2.76 -42.85 36.06
C GLU A 514 -1.52 -42.51 35.21
N GLU A 515 -0.79 -43.51 34.71
CA GLU A 515 0.34 -43.32 33.77
C GLU A 515 -0.11 -42.61 32.47
N THR A 516 -1.26 -42.97 31.89
CA THR A 516 -1.76 -42.27 30.69
C THR A 516 -2.31 -40.87 30.99
N PHE A 517 -2.73 -40.60 32.23
CA PHE A 517 -3.14 -39.27 32.66
C PHE A 517 -1.93 -38.35 32.83
N ASP A 518 -0.91 -38.79 33.58
CA ASP A 518 0.31 -38.01 33.77
C ASP A 518 1.12 -37.85 32.47
N SER A 519 1.14 -38.86 31.59
CA SER A 519 1.70 -38.73 30.24
C SER A 519 1.01 -37.63 29.43
N LYS A 520 -0.33 -37.62 29.35
CA LYS A 520 -1.08 -36.57 28.64
C LYS A 520 -0.91 -35.20 29.31
N LYS A 521 -0.87 -35.15 30.63
CA LYS A 521 -0.64 -33.92 31.39
C LYS A 521 0.74 -33.33 31.07
N ALA A 522 1.79 -34.17 31.03
CA ALA A 522 3.12 -33.75 30.62
C ALA A 522 3.16 -33.27 29.16
N GLU A 523 2.43 -33.92 28.23
CA GLU A 523 2.26 -33.43 26.86
C GLU A 523 1.57 -32.06 26.81
N TYR A 524 0.51 -31.84 27.58
CA TYR A 524 -0.16 -30.54 27.67
C TYR A 524 0.69 -29.45 28.33
N GLU A 525 1.44 -29.77 29.38
CA GLU A 525 2.35 -28.84 30.04
C GLU A 525 3.54 -28.48 29.14
N SER A 526 4.12 -29.45 28.44
CA SER A 526 5.17 -29.22 27.43
C SER A 526 4.66 -28.38 26.24
N ARG A 527 3.48 -28.72 25.69
CA ARG A 527 2.89 -27.94 24.59
C ARG A 527 2.51 -26.52 25.02
N ARG A 528 2.07 -26.34 26.26
CA ARG A 528 1.79 -25.01 26.84
C ARG A 528 3.08 -24.20 27.04
N ALA A 529 4.18 -24.83 27.45
CA ALA A 529 5.48 -24.17 27.54
C ALA A 529 5.95 -23.70 26.16
N HIS A 530 5.95 -24.58 25.15
CA HIS A 530 6.31 -24.25 23.76
C HIS A 530 5.48 -23.08 23.21
N LEU A 531 4.15 -23.11 23.39
CA LEU A 531 3.28 -22.04 22.92
C LEU A 531 3.51 -20.69 23.64
N ASN A 532 4.01 -20.73 24.88
CA ASN A 532 4.38 -19.54 25.65
C ASN A 532 5.78 -19.02 25.27
N GLU A 533 6.67 -19.90 24.85
CA GLU A 533 8.00 -19.56 24.30
C GLU A 533 7.82 -18.88 22.93
N GLU A 534 7.07 -19.50 22.01
CA GLU A 534 6.66 -18.90 20.72
C GLU A 534 5.98 -17.52 20.90
N PHE A 535 5.16 -17.36 21.94
CA PHE A 535 4.48 -16.09 22.22
C PHE A 535 5.44 -14.99 22.69
N GLU A 536 6.38 -15.30 23.59
CA GLU A 536 7.38 -14.33 24.06
C GLU A 536 8.49 -14.09 23.01
N GLU A 537 8.68 -14.96 22.01
CA GLU A 537 9.50 -14.67 20.82
C GLU A 537 8.78 -13.76 19.80
N LEU A 538 7.48 -14.00 19.53
CA LEU A 538 6.71 -13.21 18.56
C LEU A 538 6.46 -11.77 19.03
N LYS A 539 6.31 -11.57 20.33
CA LYS A 539 6.02 -10.28 20.98
C LYS A 539 7.05 -9.17 20.70
N PRO A 540 8.38 -9.36 20.92
CA PRO A 540 9.38 -8.36 20.53
C PRO A 540 9.53 -8.22 19.01
N LEU A 541 9.27 -9.29 18.24
CA LEU A 541 9.26 -9.19 16.77
C LEU A 541 8.15 -8.26 16.27
N ILE A 542 6.92 -8.42 16.80
CA ILE A 542 5.79 -7.53 16.53
C ILE A 542 6.14 -6.10 16.92
N GLN A 543 6.65 -5.87 18.14
CA GLN A 543 7.04 -4.52 18.58
C GLN A 543 8.09 -3.89 17.64
N SER A 544 9.11 -4.65 17.21
CA SER A 544 10.12 -4.15 16.26
C SER A 544 9.56 -3.86 14.85
N LEU A 545 8.46 -4.51 14.46
CA LEU A 545 7.77 -4.26 13.21
C LEU A 545 6.84 -3.04 13.31
N GLU A 546 6.21 -2.83 14.46
CA GLU A 546 5.42 -1.63 14.78
C GLU A 546 6.32 -0.39 14.85
N GLU A 547 7.45 -0.45 15.58
CA GLU A 547 8.45 0.63 15.66
C GLU A 547 8.99 1.00 14.26
N ARG A 548 9.32 0.00 13.43
CA ARG A 548 9.78 0.22 12.05
C ARG A 548 8.67 0.69 11.10
N GLN A 549 7.40 0.36 11.37
CA GLN A 549 6.28 0.94 10.63
C GLN A 549 6.11 2.42 11.00
N GLU A 550 6.18 2.78 12.29
CA GLU A 550 6.08 4.16 12.75
C GLU A 550 7.24 5.03 12.21
N GLU A 551 8.44 4.46 12.07
CA GLU A 551 9.58 5.11 11.41
C GLU A 551 9.38 5.28 9.89
N ALA A 552 8.80 4.28 9.22
CA ALA A 552 8.44 4.39 7.80
C ALA A 552 7.34 5.45 7.56
N GLU A 553 6.29 5.48 8.39
CA GLU A 553 5.21 6.46 8.31
C GLU A 553 5.69 7.90 8.56
N LYS A 554 6.75 8.10 9.36
CA LYS A 554 7.39 9.41 9.56
C LYS A 554 8.33 9.83 8.43
N THR A 555 8.93 8.87 7.72
CA THR A 555 9.91 9.16 6.65
C THR A 555 9.27 9.33 5.28
N ILE A 556 8.12 8.69 5.01
CA ILE A 556 7.31 8.90 3.79
C ILE A 556 7.05 10.39 3.50
N PRO A 557 6.46 11.20 4.40
CA PRO A 557 6.16 12.61 4.11
C PRO A 557 7.42 13.46 3.89
N GLN A 558 8.57 13.10 4.51
CA GLN A 558 9.84 13.78 4.26
C GLN A 558 10.39 13.49 2.87
N VAL A 559 10.21 12.26 2.37
CA VAL A 559 10.56 11.88 0.99
C VAL A 559 9.59 12.50 -0.01
N GLU A 560 8.29 12.56 0.30
CA GLU A 560 7.30 13.27 -0.51
C GLU A 560 7.61 14.78 -0.60
N GLU A 561 8.03 15.42 0.50
CA GLU A 561 8.46 16.82 0.51
C GLU A 561 9.71 17.02 -0.37
N GLN A 562 10.73 16.16 -0.25
CA GLN A 562 11.93 16.18 -1.11
C GLN A 562 11.62 15.94 -2.58
N ILE A 563 10.68 15.05 -2.92
CA ILE A 563 10.21 14.84 -4.30
C ILE A 563 9.51 16.10 -4.81
N ASN A 564 8.62 16.71 -4.01
CA ASN A 564 7.95 17.97 -4.39
C ASN A 564 8.94 19.13 -4.56
N GLU A 565 10.03 19.18 -3.81
CA GLU A 565 11.11 20.16 -4.04
C GLU A 565 11.91 19.86 -5.32
N ALA A 566 12.25 18.60 -5.57
CA ALA A 566 12.93 18.18 -6.81
C ALA A 566 12.06 18.44 -8.06
N GLU A 567 10.75 18.21 -7.99
CA GLU A 567 9.82 18.53 -9.09
C GLU A 567 9.66 20.04 -9.31
N LYS A 568 9.69 20.86 -8.24
CA LYS A 568 9.75 22.34 -8.36
C LYS A 568 11.06 22.80 -9.00
N GLN A 569 12.20 22.18 -8.65
CA GLN A 569 13.50 22.48 -9.26
C GLN A 569 13.53 22.05 -10.74
N LEU A 570 13.03 20.86 -11.08
CA LEU A 570 12.92 20.38 -12.47
C LEU A 570 11.97 21.22 -13.32
N SER A 571 10.85 21.70 -12.76
CA SER A 571 9.94 22.59 -13.49
C SER A 571 10.47 24.02 -13.63
N ALA A 572 11.22 24.53 -12.65
CA ALA A 572 12.01 25.78 -12.80
C ALA A 572 13.12 25.65 -13.86
N PHE A 573 13.78 24.50 -13.93
CA PHE A 573 14.81 24.21 -14.94
C PHE A 573 14.21 24.11 -16.35
N ASN A 574 13.14 23.31 -16.51
CA ASN A 574 12.43 23.15 -17.79
C ASN A 574 11.77 24.44 -18.30
N SER A 575 11.43 25.38 -17.43
CA SER A 575 10.93 26.72 -17.83
C SER A 575 12.04 27.74 -18.10
N SER A 576 13.30 27.43 -17.77
CA SER A 576 14.49 28.24 -18.06
C SER A 576 15.27 27.76 -19.30
N ALA A 577 15.00 26.52 -19.76
CA ALA A 577 15.75 25.81 -20.80
C ALA A 577 15.49 26.35 -22.23
N SER A 578 16.02 27.53 -22.56
CA SER A 578 15.95 28.12 -23.91
C SER A 578 17.11 27.72 -24.84
N ASN A 579 18.27 27.27 -24.30
CA ASN A 579 19.45 26.83 -25.06
C ASN A 579 20.15 25.62 -24.38
N PRO A 580 19.82 24.37 -24.74
CA PRO A 580 20.36 23.20 -24.03
C PRO A 580 21.85 22.90 -24.29
N ASP A 581 22.41 23.33 -25.43
CA ASP A 581 23.74 22.88 -25.92
C ASP A 581 24.95 23.65 -25.35
N GLU A 582 24.72 24.79 -24.68
CA GLU A 582 25.79 25.57 -24.01
C GLU A 582 25.84 25.24 -22.52
N ASP A 583 24.70 25.24 -21.81
CA ASP A 583 24.64 24.90 -20.38
C ASP A 583 25.07 23.45 -20.11
N LEU A 584 24.75 22.48 -20.97
CA LEU A 584 25.24 21.10 -20.84
C LEU A 584 26.77 20.98 -20.95
N LYS A 585 27.45 21.92 -21.61
CA LYS A 585 28.93 21.95 -21.64
C LYS A 585 29.50 22.60 -20.38
N ALA A 586 28.93 23.74 -19.96
CA ALA A 586 29.32 24.39 -18.73
C ALA A 586 29.17 23.44 -17.52
N GLN A 587 28.04 22.74 -17.43
CA GLN A 587 27.78 21.74 -16.38
C GLN A 587 28.70 20.52 -16.49
N LEU A 588 29.08 20.06 -17.69
CA LEU A 588 30.06 18.96 -17.83
C LEU A 588 31.48 19.36 -17.38
N GLU A 589 31.89 20.61 -17.60
CA GLU A 589 33.18 21.13 -17.12
C GLU A 589 33.15 21.41 -15.60
N GLU A 590 32.03 21.89 -15.07
CA GLU A 590 31.82 22.11 -13.62
C GLU A 590 31.72 20.78 -12.84
N GLU A 591 30.93 19.81 -13.30
CA GLU A 591 30.87 18.45 -12.72
C GLU A 591 32.24 17.76 -12.73
N GLN A 592 33.04 17.93 -13.80
CA GLN A 592 34.41 17.38 -13.84
C GLN A 592 35.33 18.06 -12.81
N ALA A 593 35.28 19.39 -12.68
CA ALA A 593 36.04 20.11 -11.65
C ALA A 593 35.61 19.71 -10.22
N ILE A 594 34.31 19.54 -9.99
CA ILE A 594 33.76 19.05 -8.72
C ILE A 594 34.23 17.61 -8.45
N ALA A 595 34.16 16.72 -9.44
CA ALA A 595 34.62 15.33 -9.31
C ALA A 595 36.13 15.20 -9.03
N GLU A 596 36.98 16.02 -9.68
CA GLU A 596 38.40 16.09 -9.34
C GLU A 596 38.63 16.61 -7.92
N SER A 597 37.89 17.64 -7.49
CA SER A 597 37.96 18.16 -6.11
C SER A 597 37.51 17.13 -5.07
N LEU A 598 36.50 16.31 -5.38
CA LEU A 598 36.00 15.25 -4.51
C LEU A 598 36.96 14.05 -4.46
N LEU A 599 37.62 13.70 -5.56
CA LEU A 599 38.72 12.72 -5.56
C LEU A 599 39.88 13.19 -4.69
N GLN A 600 40.25 14.48 -4.76
CA GLN A 600 41.33 15.06 -3.98
C GLN A 600 40.97 15.14 -2.47
N ASN A 601 39.72 15.48 -2.13
CA ASN A 601 39.23 15.50 -0.75
C ASN A 601 39.00 14.10 -0.16
N ASN A 602 38.54 13.12 -0.93
CA ASN A 602 38.42 11.73 -0.45
C ASN A 602 39.80 11.09 -0.20
N GLY A 603 40.85 11.56 -0.88
CA GLY A 603 42.23 11.15 -0.64
C GLY A 603 42.71 11.38 0.80
N SER A 604 42.23 12.44 1.48
CA SER A 604 42.58 12.69 2.89
C SER A 604 41.77 11.81 3.85
N GLN A 605 40.47 11.64 3.62
CA GLN A 605 39.59 10.80 4.46
C GLN A 605 40.05 9.33 4.54
N ILE A 606 40.64 8.80 3.46
CA ILE A 606 41.24 7.45 3.46
C ILE A 606 42.39 7.34 4.49
N THR A 607 43.16 8.41 4.70
CA THR A 607 44.24 8.43 5.69
C THR A 607 43.73 8.48 7.13
N ASP A 608 42.64 9.22 7.39
CA ASP A 608 41.96 9.22 8.68
C ASP A 608 41.30 7.88 9.00
N TYR A 609 40.74 7.17 8.00
CA TYR A 609 40.20 5.83 8.23
C TYR A 609 41.29 4.83 8.66
N GLU A 610 42.50 4.91 8.08
CA GLU A 610 43.65 4.13 8.58
C GLU A 610 44.08 4.55 9.98
N ALA A 611 44.08 5.85 10.30
CA ALA A 611 44.43 6.36 11.63
C ALA A 611 43.43 5.87 12.70
N ALA A 612 42.12 6.02 12.44
CA ALA A 612 41.04 5.55 13.30
C ALA A 612 41.08 4.03 13.48
N LYS A 613 41.39 3.26 12.42
CA LYS A 613 41.56 1.80 12.50
C LYS A 613 42.76 1.40 13.36
N LYS A 614 43.89 2.09 13.25
CA LYS A 614 45.07 1.90 14.12
C LYS A 614 44.75 2.27 15.58
N GLN A 615 44.01 3.36 15.79
CA GLN A 615 43.54 3.77 17.12
C GLN A 615 42.59 2.74 17.74
N MET A 616 41.61 2.23 16.99
CA MET A 616 40.70 1.16 17.42
C MET A 616 41.44 -0.12 17.82
N ILE A 617 42.51 -0.49 17.09
CA ILE A 617 43.37 -1.63 17.44
C ILE A 617 44.13 -1.37 18.74
N LEU A 618 44.70 -0.17 18.91
CA LEU A 618 45.37 0.23 20.15
C LEU A 618 44.42 0.18 21.35
N TRP A 619 43.20 0.71 21.22
CA TRP A 619 42.19 0.68 22.28
C TRP A 619 41.78 -0.76 22.62
N LYS A 620 41.58 -1.65 21.64
CA LYS A 620 41.32 -3.08 21.91
C LYS A 620 42.50 -3.76 22.62
N SER A 621 43.75 -3.46 22.23
CA SER A 621 44.93 -4.02 22.90
C SER A 621 45.08 -3.54 24.35
N LEU A 622 44.70 -2.29 24.63
CA LEU A 622 44.75 -1.67 25.94
C LEU A 622 43.61 -2.18 26.85
N LEU A 623 42.43 -2.43 26.29
CA LEU A 623 41.31 -3.07 26.97
C LEU A 623 41.67 -4.51 27.37
N SER A 624 42.23 -5.30 26.44
CA SER A 624 42.75 -6.65 26.72
C SER A 624 43.87 -6.66 27.76
N MET A 625 44.73 -5.63 27.79
CA MET A 625 45.74 -5.50 28.84
C MET A 625 45.13 -5.19 30.23
N PHE A 626 44.02 -4.45 30.29
CA PHE A 626 43.28 -4.26 31.54
C PHE A 626 42.51 -5.52 31.97
N GLU A 627 41.90 -6.25 31.03
CA GLU A 627 41.26 -7.55 31.32
C GLU A 627 42.28 -8.56 31.88
N ALA A 628 43.45 -8.67 31.25
CA ALA A 628 44.55 -9.49 31.75
C ALA A 628 45.03 -9.04 33.13
N LYS A 629 45.15 -7.72 33.37
CA LYS A 629 45.53 -7.19 34.68
C LYS A 629 44.49 -7.46 35.76
N ILE A 630 43.20 -7.38 35.44
CA ILE A 630 42.09 -7.73 36.34
C ILE A 630 42.15 -9.23 36.67
N ALA A 631 42.40 -10.09 35.69
CA ALA A 631 42.60 -11.52 35.90
C ALA A 631 43.77 -11.79 36.85
N SER A 632 44.95 -11.20 36.61
CA SER A 632 46.10 -11.35 37.52
C SER A 632 45.82 -10.85 38.93
N THR A 633 45.10 -9.73 39.11
CA THR A 633 44.73 -9.27 40.46
C THR A 633 43.72 -10.19 41.17
N ASN A 634 42.94 -10.98 40.43
CA ASN A 634 42.05 -12.00 40.99
C ASN A 634 42.82 -13.29 41.33
N GLU A 635 43.84 -13.65 40.54
CA GLU A 635 44.76 -14.76 40.85
C GLU A 635 45.62 -14.44 42.09
N ASP A 636 46.16 -13.21 42.21
CA ASP A 636 46.86 -12.73 43.40
C ASP A 636 45.96 -12.78 44.66
N GLN A 637 44.67 -12.47 44.54
CA GLN A 637 43.69 -12.59 45.64
C GLN A 637 43.35 -14.04 46.00
N HIS A 638 43.47 -15.00 45.07
CA HIS A 638 43.31 -16.42 45.38
C HIS A 638 44.56 -16.98 46.09
N LEU A 639 45.76 -16.63 45.63
CA LEU A 639 47.02 -17.04 46.27
C LEU A 639 47.19 -16.46 47.68
N GLY A 640 46.57 -15.31 47.98
CA GLY A 640 46.54 -14.72 49.32
C GLY A 640 45.65 -15.42 50.35
N ASN A 641 44.90 -16.47 49.98
CA ASN A 641 43.92 -17.15 50.85
C ASN A 641 44.26 -18.62 51.19
N GLU A 642 45.40 -19.16 50.77
CA GLU A 642 45.83 -20.53 51.12
C GLU A 642 46.85 -20.60 52.27
N ASP A 643 47.37 -19.46 52.75
CA ASP A 643 48.29 -19.34 53.90
C ASP A 643 47.65 -18.54 55.07
N SER A 644 46.59 -19.07 55.70
CA SER A 644 46.02 -18.59 56.99
C SER A 644 45.17 -19.65 57.71
#